data_AF-A0A6N8FBN6-F1
#
_entry.id   AF-A0A6N8FBN6-F1
#
_cell.length_a   1.000
_cell.length_b   1.000
_cell.length_c   1.000
_cell.angle_alpha   90.00
_cell.angle_beta   90.00
_cell.angle_gamma   90.00
#
_symmetry.space_group_name_H-M   'P 1'
#
loop_
_entity.id
_entity.type
_entity.pdbx_description
1 polymer ?
#
loop_
_entity_poly.entity_id
_entity_poly.type
_entity_poly.pdbx_seq_one_letter_code
_entity_poly.pdbx_strand_id
1 'polypeptide(L)'
;MTLSKENNNKMYLNCDLGETESITPTSVEHYVMPHINMANIACGGHAGNEETIAQTIRLAKSHNVIIGAHPSYPDKKNFGRLSLKISKYDLLDSLKEQLTRFMHVARVEQYLPQYVKPHGALYNDLVKDSAIAETVFKTVADANLANPDSILKLMVLSSAPAFVVKLAEKYSVELIFEAFADRRYLANGQLTPRFLDDGSKNPQAQLHFLDALQQIQMLKAHSGVIDNQGLPVKVLATSICVHGDNPQAASEMELLKLSLNSKLNLDILTPTSFIFRLASNSKLSLVQLKNELDNQFNEFLHVSTVSFDSLLIESSLAQEDIKKMLYKAYCLAKNLLTEHQNQKVNNIKLPIYYGDEVSLDMPHIVKSSGLSKQQVIDLHLSSTYDVGAIGFAPGFAYLKGLPKQLQLPRHKTPRTNLPAGSVAIAEDMTAIYPQSSPGGWNIIGQCPLPLFDPLNEKCPIPYKTGDPVSFYEVDLAEFKKLKAQYSGSGSGSGSGSGSGSGSGSGSVNHADINKPIKTQNKSVNSDDIRSSVLSVIKSGALSTMQDSGRHQVSQFGIGTSGAIDKTAFYWANKLLGNNHNDPCIEITLGNAEFKCLTDGFVCITGAEAKCFLDDKSIPQWQVIPVSVGQHIKLGYAKTGLRVYLAVAGGFLSESAFGSVSTCIREQLGTVLKNKDILVTTTPTTNCDNASDVGMYKVGKNIRSLSFKHVPHYLQQLELKVVTSSHAFELEAENSKLLANFFGTTFQVSADSDRMGVRLQPIDSDEPNNDKLNNNELKHTLSISPEGIQLGAIQITPGGMPIIMMADRQTLGGYPKIGTLSHEGVNKLAQARPGTHIRFKATSISAQ
;
A
#
# COMPACT_ATOMS: atom_id res chain seq x y z
N MET A 1 29.52 6.18 -21.75
CA MET A 1 28.44 6.67 -22.62
C MET A 1 27.38 7.40 -21.80
N THR A 2 27.27 8.72 -21.97
CA THR A 2 26.05 9.45 -21.65
C THR A 2 25.03 9.06 -22.72
N LEU A 3 24.07 8.20 -22.36
CA LEU A 3 22.83 8.06 -23.14
C LEU A 3 22.28 9.47 -23.34
N SER A 4 21.89 9.84 -24.57
CA SER A 4 21.33 11.15 -24.84
C SER A 4 20.15 11.39 -23.88
N LYS A 5 20.16 12.52 -23.17
CA LYS A 5 19.13 12.87 -22.17
C LYS A 5 17.71 12.83 -22.74
N GLU A 6 17.54 12.93 -24.06
CA GLU A 6 16.26 12.89 -24.76
C GLU A 6 15.68 11.47 -24.95
N ASN A 7 16.49 10.41 -24.93
CA ASN A 7 16.02 9.02 -25.05
C ASN A 7 15.76 8.33 -23.70
N ASN A 8 16.00 9.02 -22.58
CA ASN A 8 16.01 8.44 -21.23
C ASN A 8 14.63 8.01 -20.70
N ASN A 9 13.54 8.25 -21.43
CA ASN A 9 12.16 8.08 -20.91
C ASN A 9 11.30 7.05 -21.66
N LYS A 10 11.81 6.37 -22.69
CA LYS A 10 10.99 5.44 -23.48
C LYS A 10 11.52 4.01 -23.37
N MET A 11 10.84 3.22 -22.54
CA MET A 11 11.10 1.81 -22.33
C MET A 11 10.20 0.96 -23.23
N TYR A 12 10.79 0.01 -23.95
CA TYR A 12 10.07 -0.83 -24.90
C TYR A 12 9.80 -2.23 -24.34
N LEU A 13 8.63 -2.80 -24.63
CA LEU A 13 8.36 -4.21 -24.38
C LEU A 13 8.81 -5.05 -25.58
N ASN A 14 9.57 -6.11 -25.33
CA ASN A 14 10.03 -7.02 -26.36
C ASN A 14 9.71 -8.50 -26.04
N CYS A 15 9.62 -9.33 -27.08
CA CYS A 15 9.43 -10.77 -26.98
C CYS A 15 10.22 -11.49 -28.07
N ASP A 16 10.71 -12.69 -27.74
CA ASP A 16 11.32 -13.63 -28.68
C ASP A 16 10.20 -14.36 -29.44
N LEU A 17 10.24 -14.39 -30.78
CA LEU A 17 9.18 -14.87 -31.68
C LEU A 17 9.75 -15.55 -32.94
N GLY A 18 8.89 -16.19 -33.74
CA GLY A 18 9.31 -16.88 -34.97
C GLY A 18 10.00 -18.22 -34.68
N GLU A 19 9.67 -18.77 -33.51
CA GLU A 19 10.29 -19.96 -32.92
C GLU A 19 9.56 -21.27 -33.28
N THR A 20 8.37 -21.15 -33.88
CA THR A 20 7.52 -22.27 -34.28
C THR A 20 7.78 -22.72 -35.72
N GLU A 21 7.42 -23.97 -36.05
CA GLU A 21 7.60 -24.50 -37.42
C GLU A 21 6.64 -23.88 -38.44
N SER A 22 5.50 -23.35 -37.98
CA SER A 22 4.52 -22.63 -38.82
C SER A 22 3.73 -21.61 -38.00
N ILE A 23 3.51 -20.42 -38.58
CA ILE A 23 2.78 -19.33 -37.92
C ILE A 23 1.29 -19.41 -38.30
N THR A 24 0.45 -19.89 -37.38
CA THR A 24 -1.01 -19.98 -37.57
C THR A 24 -1.75 -18.90 -36.78
N PRO A 25 -3.03 -18.59 -37.04
CA PRO A 25 -3.79 -17.63 -36.25
C PRO A 25 -3.90 -17.93 -34.74
N THR A 26 -3.60 -19.17 -34.33
CA THR A 26 -3.57 -19.62 -32.93
C THR A 26 -2.14 -19.73 -32.37
N SER A 27 -1.15 -19.25 -33.12
CA SER A 27 0.25 -19.20 -32.67
C SER A 27 0.46 -18.05 -31.67
N VAL A 28 1.48 -18.19 -30.82
CA VAL A 28 1.84 -17.16 -29.82
C VAL A 28 2.11 -15.80 -30.48
N GLU A 29 2.66 -15.80 -31.68
CA GLU A 29 2.97 -14.59 -32.45
C GLU A 29 1.72 -13.71 -32.64
N HIS A 30 0.58 -14.28 -33.01
CA HIS A 30 -0.66 -13.52 -33.21
C HIS A 30 -1.22 -12.94 -31.91
N TYR A 31 -1.04 -13.64 -30.79
CA TYR A 31 -1.48 -13.15 -29.49
C TYR A 31 -0.56 -12.07 -28.94
N VAL A 32 0.75 -12.18 -29.13
CA VAL A 32 1.74 -11.29 -28.50
C VAL A 32 2.02 -10.03 -29.33
N MET A 33 2.01 -10.11 -30.67
CA MET A 33 2.39 -9.00 -31.55
C MET A 33 1.64 -7.68 -31.27
N PRO A 34 0.31 -7.67 -31.04
CA PRO A 34 -0.42 -6.44 -30.71
C PRO A 34 0.05 -5.77 -29.41
N HIS A 35 0.68 -6.54 -28.51
CA HIS A 35 1.02 -6.13 -27.15
C HIS A 35 2.50 -5.81 -26.93
N ILE A 36 3.36 -5.96 -27.94
CA ILE A 36 4.79 -5.61 -27.84
C ILE A 36 5.14 -4.35 -28.62
N ASN A 37 6.36 -3.86 -28.44
CA ASN A 37 6.96 -2.79 -29.25
C ASN A 37 8.07 -3.32 -30.15
N MET A 38 8.73 -4.40 -29.73
CA MET A 38 9.91 -4.97 -30.38
C MET A 38 9.78 -6.50 -30.48
N ALA A 39 10.03 -7.09 -31.64
CA ALA A 39 9.99 -8.54 -31.86
C ALA A 39 11.38 -9.06 -32.24
N ASN A 40 11.92 -9.98 -31.44
CA ASN A 40 13.19 -10.65 -31.72
C ASN A 40 12.88 -11.91 -32.51
N ILE A 41 13.16 -11.91 -33.82
CA ILE A 41 12.70 -12.97 -34.73
C ILE A 41 13.83 -13.95 -35.05
N ALA A 42 13.59 -15.25 -34.80
CA ALA A 42 14.57 -16.31 -35.00
C ALA A 42 15.13 -16.37 -36.44
N CYS A 43 16.46 -16.50 -36.58
CA CYS A 43 17.16 -16.39 -37.87
C CYS A 43 17.53 -17.74 -38.54
N GLY A 44 17.09 -18.86 -37.96
CA GLY A 44 17.35 -20.20 -38.46
C GLY A 44 18.53 -20.94 -37.84
N GLY A 45 19.24 -20.34 -36.87
CA GLY A 45 20.29 -21.02 -36.09
C GLY A 45 19.72 -22.01 -35.07
N HIS A 46 18.75 -21.57 -34.26
CA HIS A 46 18.05 -22.39 -33.27
C HIS A 46 16.63 -22.76 -33.71
N ALA A 47 15.94 -21.81 -34.35
CA ALA A 47 14.59 -21.93 -34.88
C ALA A 47 14.41 -20.97 -36.06
N GLY A 48 13.32 -21.12 -36.81
CA GLY A 48 13.00 -20.29 -37.97
C GLY A 48 13.56 -20.80 -39.30
N ASN A 49 12.90 -20.39 -40.36
CA ASN A 49 13.23 -20.58 -41.77
C ASN A 49 12.72 -19.34 -42.55
N GLU A 50 12.96 -19.26 -43.86
CA GLU A 50 12.58 -18.06 -44.64
C GLU A 50 11.07 -17.78 -44.59
N GLU A 51 10.23 -18.81 -44.61
CA GLU A 51 8.77 -18.67 -44.56
C GLU A 51 8.28 -18.14 -43.20
N THR A 52 8.72 -18.74 -42.10
CA THR A 52 8.37 -18.32 -40.74
C THR A 52 8.89 -16.92 -40.41
N ILE A 53 10.10 -16.57 -40.89
CA ILE A 53 10.63 -15.21 -40.80
C ILE A 53 9.71 -14.25 -41.57
N ALA A 54 9.35 -14.55 -42.82
CA ALA A 54 8.48 -13.70 -43.63
C ALA A 54 7.09 -13.51 -42.99
N GLN A 55 6.47 -14.59 -42.51
CA GLN A 55 5.18 -14.57 -41.82
C GLN A 55 5.23 -13.68 -40.56
N THR A 56 6.27 -13.84 -39.74
CA THR A 56 6.44 -13.04 -38.52
C THR A 56 6.71 -11.57 -38.84
N ILE A 57 7.49 -11.26 -39.87
CA ILE A 57 7.74 -9.89 -40.33
C ILE A 57 6.45 -9.22 -40.83
N ARG A 58 5.62 -9.91 -41.63
CA ARG A 58 4.33 -9.38 -42.09
C ARG A 58 3.40 -9.05 -40.93
N LEU A 59 3.36 -9.92 -39.92
CA LEU A 59 2.57 -9.69 -38.72
C LEU A 59 3.11 -8.51 -37.89
N ALA A 60 4.43 -8.40 -37.72
CA ALA A 60 5.04 -7.25 -37.06
C ALA A 60 4.73 -5.94 -37.80
N LYS A 61 4.78 -5.97 -39.15
CA LYS A 61 4.44 -4.83 -40.02
C LYS A 61 2.98 -4.40 -39.86
N SER A 62 2.02 -5.33 -39.78
CA SER A 62 0.61 -4.98 -39.59
C SER A 62 0.31 -4.32 -38.24
N HIS A 63 1.18 -4.52 -37.25
CA HIS A 63 1.07 -3.94 -35.90
C HIS A 63 2.06 -2.79 -35.62
N ASN A 64 2.87 -2.37 -36.60
CA ASN A 64 3.93 -1.37 -36.43
C ASN A 64 4.94 -1.72 -35.31
N VAL A 65 5.30 -3.00 -35.20
CA VAL A 65 6.27 -3.52 -34.22
C VAL A 65 7.67 -3.46 -34.82
N ILE A 66 8.65 -2.92 -34.07
CA ILE A 66 10.05 -2.88 -34.50
C ILE A 66 10.58 -4.32 -34.52
N ILE A 67 11.25 -4.73 -35.60
CA ILE A 67 11.83 -6.08 -35.69
C ILE A 67 13.34 -6.05 -35.48
N GLY A 68 13.85 -7.12 -34.89
CA GLY A 68 15.28 -7.39 -34.78
C GLY A 68 15.60 -8.84 -35.09
N ALA A 69 16.81 -9.06 -35.59
CA ALA A 69 17.32 -10.41 -35.83
C ALA A 69 17.63 -11.09 -34.49
N HIS A 70 17.21 -12.35 -34.34
CA HIS A 70 17.47 -13.18 -33.17
C HIS A 70 18.41 -14.37 -33.51
N PRO A 71 19.71 -14.12 -33.74
CA PRO A 71 20.66 -15.17 -34.09
C PRO A 71 21.10 -15.97 -32.85
N SER A 72 21.57 -17.18 -33.07
CA SER A 72 22.03 -18.08 -31.99
C SER A 72 23.28 -18.85 -32.39
N TYR A 73 23.80 -19.66 -31.47
CA TYR A 73 24.58 -20.83 -31.87
C TYR A 73 23.76 -21.71 -32.85
N PRO A 74 24.39 -22.37 -33.83
CA PRO A 74 23.73 -23.24 -34.80
C PRO A 74 23.35 -24.59 -34.15
N ASP A 75 22.45 -24.55 -33.17
CA ASP A 75 22.01 -25.70 -32.39
C ASP A 75 20.49 -25.77 -32.32
N LYS A 76 19.88 -26.24 -33.42
CA LYS A 76 18.42 -26.48 -33.45
C LYS A 76 17.97 -27.53 -32.44
N LYS A 77 18.81 -28.54 -32.16
CA LYS A 77 18.45 -29.67 -31.30
C LYS A 77 18.20 -29.23 -29.85
N ASN A 78 19.04 -28.35 -29.32
CA ASN A 78 18.86 -27.80 -27.96
C ASN A 78 18.39 -26.35 -27.98
N PHE A 79 17.82 -25.91 -29.12
CA PHE A 79 17.21 -24.60 -29.26
C PHE A 79 18.17 -23.44 -28.96
N GLY A 80 19.46 -23.61 -29.24
CA GLY A 80 20.51 -22.61 -28.96
C GLY A 80 20.78 -22.35 -27.48
N ARG A 81 20.27 -23.19 -26.55
CA ARG A 81 20.37 -22.98 -25.10
C ARG A 81 21.66 -23.52 -24.47
N LEU A 82 22.48 -24.25 -25.22
CA LEU A 82 23.77 -24.77 -24.76
C LEU A 82 24.93 -23.97 -25.35
N SER A 83 25.92 -23.64 -24.52
CA SER A 83 27.18 -23.06 -24.99
C SER A 83 27.92 -24.08 -25.85
N LEU A 84 28.27 -23.70 -27.08
CA LEU A 84 29.02 -24.55 -27.99
C LEU A 84 30.52 -24.21 -27.96
N LYS A 85 31.36 -25.25 -27.96
CA LYS A 85 32.77 -25.10 -28.27
C LYS A 85 32.93 -25.01 -29.80
N ILE A 86 32.84 -23.80 -30.33
CA ILE A 86 32.94 -23.49 -31.76
C ILE A 86 34.11 -22.53 -32.00
N SER A 87 34.79 -22.62 -33.15
CA SER A 87 35.89 -21.71 -33.46
C SER A 87 35.36 -20.29 -33.74
N LYS A 88 36.22 -19.27 -33.57
CA LYS A 88 35.88 -17.87 -33.89
C LYS A 88 35.41 -17.69 -35.33
N TYR A 89 36.03 -18.42 -36.27
CA TYR A 89 35.71 -18.33 -37.69
C TYR A 89 34.36 -18.98 -38.01
N ASP A 90 34.12 -20.19 -37.49
CA ASP A 90 32.84 -20.89 -37.72
C ASP A 90 31.66 -20.15 -37.08
N LEU A 91 31.87 -19.56 -35.88
CA LEU A 91 30.86 -18.72 -35.24
C LEU A 91 30.58 -17.46 -36.06
N LEU A 92 31.62 -16.78 -36.55
CA LEU A 92 31.47 -15.59 -37.40
C LEU A 92 30.67 -15.92 -38.67
N ASP A 93 31.02 -17.00 -39.36
CA ASP A 93 30.37 -17.43 -40.60
C ASP A 93 28.92 -17.82 -40.34
N SER A 94 28.65 -18.60 -39.29
CA SER A 94 27.29 -18.98 -38.91
C SER A 94 26.40 -17.78 -38.59
N LEU A 95 26.92 -16.78 -37.86
CA LEU A 95 26.15 -15.58 -37.54
C LEU A 95 25.93 -14.71 -38.78
N LYS A 96 26.92 -14.60 -39.68
CA LYS A 96 26.78 -13.89 -40.96
C LYS A 96 25.71 -14.52 -41.85
N GLU A 97 25.67 -15.84 -41.94
CA GLU A 97 24.64 -16.55 -42.71
C GLU A 97 23.24 -16.26 -42.15
N GLN A 98 23.08 -16.36 -40.82
CA GLN A 98 21.82 -16.06 -40.14
C GLN A 98 21.35 -14.62 -40.38
N LEU A 99 22.23 -13.62 -40.21
CA LEU A 99 21.89 -12.22 -40.47
C LEU A 99 21.60 -11.97 -41.95
N THR A 100 22.37 -12.56 -42.87
CA THR A 100 22.16 -12.38 -44.32
C THR A 100 20.79 -12.91 -44.75
N ARG A 101 20.41 -14.12 -44.29
CA ARG A 101 19.08 -14.69 -44.52
C ARG A 101 17.99 -13.75 -44.01
N PHE A 102 18.12 -13.30 -42.77
CA PHE A 102 17.13 -12.42 -42.14
C PHE A 102 16.98 -11.08 -42.89
N MET A 103 18.10 -10.43 -43.22
CA MET A 103 18.12 -9.16 -43.96
C MET A 103 17.54 -9.31 -45.38
N HIS A 104 17.77 -10.45 -46.04
CA HIS A 104 17.18 -10.73 -47.35
C HIS A 104 15.66 -10.80 -47.28
N VAL A 105 15.11 -11.60 -46.36
CA VAL A 105 13.65 -11.73 -46.18
C VAL A 105 13.03 -10.39 -45.78
N ALA A 106 13.65 -9.65 -44.86
CA ALA A 106 13.20 -8.33 -44.44
C ALA A 106 13.10 -7.31 -45.59
N ARG A 107 14.03 -7.35 -46.56
CA ARG A 107 13.97 -6.52 -47.77
C ARG A 107 12.83 -6.93 -48.70
N VAL A 108 12.62 -8.22 -48.89
CA VAL A 108 11.51 -8.74 -49.70
C VAL A 108 10.17 -8.28 -49.12
N GLU A 109 10.02 -8.30 -47.80
CA GLU A 109 8.83 -7.82 -47.10
C GLU A 109 8.76 -6.29 -46.94
N GLN A 110 9.78 -5.56 -47.38
CA GLN A 110 9.93 -4.11 -47.26
C GLN A 110 9.73 -3.61 -45.81
N TYR A 111 10.36 -4.30 -44.86
CA TYR A 111 10.30 -3.96 -43.45
C TYR A 111 11.64 -4.28 -42.80
N LEU A 112 12.46 -3.24 -42.58
CA LEU A 112 13.86 -3.37 -42.22
C LEU A 112 14.06 -3.47 -40.70
N PRO A 113 14.96 -4.35 -40.21
CA PRO A 113 15.27 -4.44 -38.79
C PRO A 113 16.11 -3.30 -38.26
N GLN A 114 15.96 -3.04 -36.97
CA GLN A 114 16.69 -1.97 -36.29
C GLN A 114 17.74 -2.48 -35.29
N TYR A 115 17.75 -3.77 -34.99
CA TYR A 115 18.64 -4.33 -33.98
C TYR A 115 18.87 -5.84 -34.13
N VAL A 116 19.83 -6.34 -33.37
CA VAL A 116 20.16 -7.76 -33.19
C VAL A 116 20.09 -8.09 -31.71
N LYS A 117 19.41 -9.18 -31.34
CA LYS A 117 19.42 -9.75 -29.99
C LYS A 117 19.91 -11.19 -30.08
N PRO A 118 21.12 -11.53 -29.63
CA PRO A 118 21.53 -12.93 -29.57
C PRO A 118 20.57 -13.76 -28.72
N HIS A 119 20.40 -15.04 -29.05
CA HIS A 119 19.53 -15.98 -28.33
C HIS A 119 20.29 -16.86 -27.35
N GLY A 120 19.59 -17.33 -26.32
CA GLY A 120 19.98 -18.49 -25.53
C GLY A 120 21.39 -18.40 -24.93
N ALA A 121 22.21 -19.42 -25.15
CA ALA A 121 23.57 -19.46 -24.60
C ALA A 121 24.46 -18.38 -25.21
N LEU A 122 24.31 -18.04 -26.49
CA LEU A 122 25.13 -17.01 -27.13
C LEU A 122 24.94 -15.63 -26.46
N TYR A 123 23.70 -15.31 -26.08
CA TYR A 123 23.39 -14.09 -25.33
C TYR A 123 24.09 -14.04 -23.97
N ASN A 124 24.10 -15.17 -23.26
CA ASN A 124 24.73 -15.28 -21.94
C ASN A 124 26.26 -15.34 -22.01
N ASP A 125 26.82 -15.95 -23.05
CA ASP A 125 28.27 -16.08 -23.25
C ASP A 125 28.88 -14.75 -23.70
N LEU A 126 28.15 -13.93 -24.47
CA LEU A 126 28.58 -12.59 -24.89
C LEU A 126 29.00 -11.71 -23.71
N VAL A 127 28.31 -11.79 -22.57
CA VAL A 127 28.65 -10.98 -21.38
C VAL A 127 29.75 -11.63 -20.51
N LYS A 128 30.21 -12.83 -20.83
CA LYS A 128 31.25 -13.56 -20.07
C LYS A 128 32.58 -13.66 -20.81
N ASP A 129 32.54 -13.76 -22.14
CA ASP A 129 33.71 -14.01 -22.97
C ASP A 129 33.90 -12.89 -24.01
N SER A 130 35.03 -12.17 -23.89
CA SER A 130 35.36 -11.05 -24.79
C SER A 130 35.58 -11.46 -26.24
N ALA A 131 36.03 -12.69 -26.52
CA ALA A 131 36.26 -13.17 -27.88
C ALA A 131 34.94 -13.49 -28.59
N ILE A 132 33.99 -14.10 -27.87
CA ILE A 132 32.63 -14.31 -28.36
C ILE A 132 31.95 -12.96 -28.59
N ALA A 133 32.05 -12.04 -27.62
CA ALA A 133 31.51 -10.69 -27.76
C ALA A 133 32.07 -9.96 -28.99
N GLU A 134 33.39 -9.94 -29.17
CA GLU A 134 34.03 -9.31 -30.32
C GLU A 134 33.54 -9.91 -31.65
N THR A 135 33.30 -11.22 -31.69
CA THR A 135 32.76 -11.90 -32.87
C THR A 135 31.36 -11.40 -33.19
N VAL A 136 30.48 -11.28 -32.19
CA VAL A 136 29.12 -10.75 -32.37
C VAL A 136 29.16 -9.28 -32.81
N PHE A 137 29.96 -8.43 -32.17
CA PHE A 137 30.10 -7.02 -32.56
C PHE A 137 30.62 -6.86 -33.99
N LYS A 138 31.62 -7.66 -34.38
CA LYS A 138 32.12 -7.68 -35.75
C LYS A 138 31.03 -8.08 -36.74
N THR A 139 30.25 -9.12 -36.43
CA THR A 139 29.14 -9.54 -37.30
C THR A 139 28.10 -8.44 -37.50
N VAL A 140 27.73 -7.73 -36.43
CA VAL A 140 26.77 -6.61 -36.52
C VAL A 140 27.36 -5.44 -37.30
N ALA A 141 28.63 -5.08 -37.07
CA ALA A 141 29.30 -4.02 -37.81
C ALA A 141 29.43 -4.35 -39.31
N ASP A 142 29.83 -5.57 -39.65
CA ASP A 142 29.90 -6.04 -41.04
C ASP A 142 28.49 -6.00 -41.70
N ALA A 143 27.44 -6.35 -40.97
CA ALA A 143 26.07 -6.23 -41.45
C ALA A 143 25.65 -4.77 -41.67
N ASN A 144 25.99 -3.85 -40.77
CA ASN A 144 25.70 -2.42 -40.93
C ASN A 144 26.40 -1.82 -42.17
N LEU A 145 27.65 -2.22 -42.42
CA LEU A 145 28.38 -1.83 -43.62
C LEU A 145 27.72 -2.33 -44.91
N ALA A 146 27.21 -3.57 -44.90
CA ALA A 146 26.54 -4.15 -46.06
C ALA A 146 25.10 -3.63 -46.27
N ASN A 147 24.51 -2.97 -45.27
CA ASN A 147 23.10 -2.58 -45.27
C ASN A 147 22.91 -1.14 -44.72
N PRO A 148 23.38 -0.10 -45.44
CA PRO A 148 23.40 1.28 -44.94
C PRO A 148 22.00 1.86 -44.65
N ASP A 149 20.95 1.33 -45.29
CA ASP A 149 19.55 1.74 -45.07
C ASP A 149 18.96 1.19 -43.75
N SER A 150 19.71 0.34 -43.04
CA SER A 150 19.23 -0.44 -41.88
C SER A 150 20.34 -0.60 -40.85
N ILE A 151 20.65 0.47 -40.10
CA ILE A 151 21.68 0.43 -39.06
C ILE A 151 21.15 -0.36 -37.85
N LEU A 152 21.77 -1.51 -37.60
CA LEU A 152 21.45 -2.42 -36.52
C LEU A 152 22.18 -2.03 -35.23
N LYS A 153 21.40 -1.92 -34.14
CA LYS A 153 21.89 -1.86 -32.76
C LYS A 153 22.10 -3.27 -32.21
N LEU A 154 22.87 -3.41 -31.13
CA LEU A 154 23.03 -4.70 -30.43
C LEU A 154 22.33 -4.64 -29.07
N MET A 155 21.38 -5.55 -28.86
CA MET A 155 20.72 -5.74 -27.59
C MET A 155 21.56 -6.63 -26.67
N VAL A 156 21.83 -6.14 -25.45
CA VAL A 156 22.64 -6.82 -24.43
C VAL A 156 21.96 -6.75 -23.08
N LEU A 157 22.32 -7.67 -22.18
CA LEU A 157 21.80 -7.66 -20.82
C LEU A 157 22.19 -6.34 -20.12
N SER A 158 21.26 -5.77 -19.37
CA SER A 158 21.43 -4.57 -18.54
C SER A 158 22.64 -4.63 -17.59
N SER A 159 23.06 -5.82 -17.18
CA SER A 159 24.27 -6.05 -16.38
C SER A 159 25.55 -6.25 -17.22
N ALA A 160 25.56 -5.82 -18.49
CA ALA A 160 26.70 -6.01 -19.38
C ALA A 160 27.98 -5.40 -18.78
N PRO A 161 29.11 -6.14 -18.73
CA PRO A 161 30.35 -5.64 -18.14
C PRO A 161 31.00 -4.57 -19.01
N ALA A 162 31.93 -3.81 -18.42
CA ALA A 162 32.58 -2.67 -19.05
C ALA A 162 33.28 -3.00 -20.40
N PHE A 163 33.76 -4.23 -20.61
CA PHE A 163 34.39 -4.61 -21.88
C PHE A 163 33.39 -4.65 -23.05
N VAL A 164 32.11 -4.98 -22.80
CA VAL A 164 31.05 -4.96 -23.83
C VAL A 164 30.82 -3.53 -24.31
N VAL A 165 30.80 -2.57 -23.39
CA VAL A 165 30.67 -1.13 -23.73
C VAL A 165 31.87 -0.64 -24.55
N LYS A 166 33.10 -1.07 -24.20
CA LYS A 166 34.30 -0.74 -24.99
C LYS A 166 34.26 -1.33 -26.41
N LEU A 167 33.71 -2.53 -26.57
CA LEU A 167 33.54 -3.14 -27.89
C LEU A 167 32.49 -2.41 -28.72
N ALA A 168 31.40 -1.94 -28.10
CA ALA A 168 30.40 -1.10 -28.76
C ALA A 168 31.01 0.18 -29.34
N GLU A 169 31.87 0.86 -28.57
CA GLU A 169 32.63 2.03 -29.04
C GLU A 169 33.61 1.65 -30.17
N LYS A 170 34.39 0.58 -30.00
CA LYS A 170 35.36 0.10 -31.01
C LYS A 170 34.72 -0.19 -32.37
N TYR A 171 33.55 -0.81 -32.38
CA TYR A 171 32.85 -1.21 -33.60
C TYR A 171 31.78 -0.20 -34.04
N SER A 172 31.62 0.93 -33.34
CA SER A 172 30.58 1.93 -33.60
C SER A 172 29.16 1.33 -33.67
N VAL A 173 28.86 0.41 -32.76
CA VAL A 173 27.55 -0.25 -32.65
C VAL A 173 26.82 0.31 -31.43
N GLU A 174 25.64 0.89 -31.62
CA GLU A 174 24.80 1.33 -30.51
C GLU A 174 24.24 0.16 -29.71
N LEU A 175 24.08 0.34 -28.39
CA LEU A 175 23.54 -0.69 -27.49
C LEU A 175 22.09 -0.43 -27.11
N ILE A 176 21.33 -1.51 -26.97
CA ILE A 176 20.03 -1.55 -26.28
C ILE A 176 20.23 -2.38 -25.02
N PHE A 177 19.93 -1.84 -23.85
CA PHE A 177 20.07 -2.56 -22.59
C PHE A 177 18.75 -3.22 -22.23
N GLU A 178 18.78 -4.53 -22.05
CA GLU A 178 17.58 -5.33 -21.78
C GLU A 178 17.50 -5.77 -20.31
N ALA A 179 16.30 -5.62 -19.74
CA ALA A 179 15.89 -6.28 -18.51
C ALA A 179 14.77 -7.29 -18.81
N PHE A 180 14.44 -8.14 -17.84
CA PHE A 180 13.39 -9.14 -17.94
C PHE A 180 12.30 -8.77 -16.96
N ALA A 181 11.03 -8.76 -17.38
CA ALA A 181 9.91 -8.48 -16.49
C ALA A 181 9.71 -9.62 -15.49
N ASP A 182 9.86 -10.85 -15.96
CA ASP A 182 9.35 -12.07 -15.34
C ASP A 182 10.44 -12.98 -14.77
N ARG A 183 11.69 -12.50 -14.75
CA ARG A 183 12.84 -13.24 -14.19
C ARG A 183 13.34 -12.54 -12.94
N ARG A 184 13.72 -13.35 -11.96
CA ARG A 184 14.36 -12.87 -10.73
C ARG A 184 15.83 -12.54 -10.98
N TYR A 185 16.31 -11.50 -10.31
CA TYR A 185 17.69 -11.06 -10.35
C TYR A 185 18.48 -11.50 -9.11
N LEU A 186 19.80 -11.57 -9.25
CA LEU A 186 20.77 -11.72 -8.17
C LEU A 186 21.29 -10.34 -7.74
N ALA A 187 21.91 -10.27 -6.56
CA ALA A 187 22.51 -9.03 -6.02
C ALA A 187 23.54 -8.36 -6.97
N ASN A 188 24.16 -9.12 -7.88
CA ASN A 188 25.11 -8.61 -8.87
C ASN A 188 24.44 -8.11 -10.17
N GLY A 189 23.11 -8.06 -10.23
CA GLY A 189 22.33 -7.64 -11.41
C GLY A 189 22.21 -8.71 -12.50
N GLN A 190 22.76 -9.92 -12.32
CA GLN A 190 22.55 -11.04 -13.24
C GLN A 190 21.21 -11.73 -12.97
N LEU A 191 20.72 -12.49 -13.94
CA LEU A 191 19.51 -13.29 -13.78
C LEU A 191 19.79 -14.53 -12.94
N THR A 192 18.85 -14.86 -12.05
CA THR A 192 18.84 -16.12 -11.30
C THR A 192 18.82 -17.31 -12.26
N PRO A 193 19.72 -18.31 -12.12
CA PRO A 193 19.78 -19.48 -13.00
C PRO A 193 18.45 -20.24 -13.05
N ARG A 194 18.05 -20.69 -14.25
CA ARG A 194 16.80 -21.45 -14.46
C ARG A 194 16.84 -22.86 -13.88
N PHE A 195 18.03 -23.41 -13.71
CA PHE A 195 18.26 -24.75 -13.19
C PHE A 195 19.22 -24.68 -12.01
N LEU A 196 19.02 -25.56 -11.03
CA LEU A 196 19.96 -25.80 -9.95
C LEU A 196 21.11 -26.69 -10.44
N ASP A 197 22.16 -26.82 -9.63
CA ASP A 197 23.36 -27.63 -9.98
C ASP A 197 23.02 -29.12 -10.21
N ASP A 198 21.91 -29.60 -9.65
CA ASP A 198 21.38 -30.96 -9.85
C ASP A 198 20.55 -31.12 -11.14
N GLY A 199 20.41 -30.06 -11.94
CA GLY A 199 19.64 -30.05 -13.18
C GLY A 199 18.13 -29.85 -13.02
N SER A 200 17.62 -29.75 -11.79
CA SER A 200 16.21 -29.47 -11.53
C SER A 200 15.86 -28.00 -11.81
N LYS A 201 14.59 -27.70 -12.14
CA LYS A 201 14.14 -26.31 -12.37
C LYS A 201 14.24 -25.51 -11.07
N ASN A 202 14.84 -24.33 -11.14
CA ASN A 202 14.88 -23.40 -10.02
C ASN A 202 13.52 -22.68 -9.86
N PRO A 203 12.73 -22.97 -8.80
CA PRO A 203 11.41 -22.39 -8.63
C PRO A 203 11.45 -20.88 -8.35
N GLN A 204 12.61 -20.33 -7.97
CA GLN A 204 12.79 -18.90 -7.70
C GLN A 204 13.20 -18.09 -8.94
N ALA A 205 13.52 -18.75 -10.06
CA ALA A 205 14.03 -18.06 -11.25
C ALA A 205 12.95 -17.26 -12.00
N GLN A 206 11.69 -17.68 -11.90
CA GLN A 206 10.54 -17.05 -12.54
C GLN A 206 9.73 -16.26 -11.51
N LEU A 207 9.27 -15.08 -11.90
CA LEU A 207 8.38 -14.25 -11.12
C LEU A 207 6.91 -14.54 -11.45
N HIS A 208 6.04 -14.40 -10.46
CA HIS A 208 4.60 -14.37 -10.70
C HIS A 208 4.18 -13.02 -11.30
N PHE A 209 2.98 -12.96 -11.86
CA PHE A 209 2.48 -11.79 -12.58
C PHE A 209 2.57 -10.46 -11.80
N LEU A 210 2.12 -10.43 -10.53
CA LEU A 210 2.18 -9.20 -9.73
C LEU A 210 3.62 -8.77 -9.43
N ASP A 211 4.53 -9.72 -9.18
CA ASP A 211 5.95 -9.42 -9.00
C ASP A 211 6.57 -8.88 -10.30
N ALA A 212 6.20 -9.45 -11.45
CA ALA A 212 6.67 -8.97 -12.74
C ALA A 212 6.16 -7.55 -13.03
N LEU A 213 4.90 -7.27 -12.73
CA LEU A 213 4.32 -5.93 -12.86
C LEU A 213 5.03 -4.92 -11.95
N GLN A 214 5.27 -5.26 -10.68
CA GLN A 214 6.04 -4.42 -9.77
C GLN A 214 7.48 -4.18 -10.27
N GLN A 215 8.14 -5.22 -10.80
CA GLN A 215 9.48 -5.12 -11.35
C GLN A 215 9.53 -4.16 -12.55
N ILE A 216 8.53 -4.17 -13.45
CA ILE A 216 8.41 -3.18 -14.53
C ILE A 216 8.31 -1.76 -13.96
N GLN A 217 7.49 -1.55 -12.93
CA GLN A 217 7.33 -0.21 -12.32
C GLN A 217 8.64 0.27 -11.68
N MET A 218 9.38 -0.61 -11.00
CA MET A 218 10.69 -0.30 -10.42
C MET A 218 11.75 0.00 -11.49
N LEU A 219 11.78 -0.76 -12.60
CA LEU A 219 12.66 -0.49 -13.74
C LEU A 219 12.36 0.89 -14.34
N LYS A 220 11.07 1.21 -14.54
CA LYS A 220 10.60 2.48 -15.08
C LYS A 220 10.95 3.67 -14.19
N ALA A 221 10.70 3.55 -12.89
CA ALA A 221 10.81 4.68 -11.96
C ALA A 221 12.25 4.89 -11.42
N HIS A 222 13.01 3.81 -11.23
CA HIS A 222 14.27 3.85 -10.48
C HIS A 222 15.45 3.20 -11.19
N SER A 223 15.27 2.68 -12.41
CA SER A 223 16.29 1.83 -13.07
C SER A 223 16.79 0.74 -12.11
N GLY A 224 15.85 0.05 -11.47
CA GLY A 224 16.16 -0.94 -10.44
C GLY A 224 15.17 -2.10 -10.40
N VAL A 225 15.63 -3.19 -9.81
CA VAL A 225 14.86 -4.43 -9.56
C VAL A 225 15.05 -4.85 -8.11
N ILE A 226 14.34 -5.90 -7.70
CA ILE A 226 14.53 -6.55 -6.42
C ILE A 226 15.23 -7.89 -6.64
N ASP A 227 16.30 -8.15 -5.90
CA ASP A 227 17.07 -9.40 -6.01
C ASP A 227 16.37 -10.60 -5.33
N ASN A 228 17.07 -11.73 -5.25
CA ASN A 228 16.60 -12.94 -4.62
C ASN A 228 16.67 -12.92 -3.08
N GLN A 229 17.26 -11.90 -2.47
CA GLN A 229 17.19 -11.61 -1.05
C GLN A 229 16.11 -10.58 -0.72
N GLY A 230 15.54 -9.93 -1.73
CA GLY A 230 14.51 -8.91 -1.60
C GLY A 230 15.07 -7.48 -1.49
N LEU A 231 16.33 -7.26 -1.84
CA LEU A 231 17.00 -5.96 -1.79
C LEU A 231 17.01 -5.27 -3.17
N PRO A 232 16.97 -3.93 -3.22
CA PRO A 232 17.13 -3.16 -4.45
C PRO A 232 18.48 -3.37 -5.13
N VAL A 233 18.44 -3.59 -6.45
CA VAL A 233 19.62 -3.67 -7.32
C VAL A 233 19.42 -2.74 -8.51
N LYS A 234 20.43 -1.92 -8.84
CA LYS A 234 20.39 -1.05 -10.01
C LYS A 234 20.57 -1.86 -11.29
N VAL A 235 19.65 -1.66 -12.23
CA VAL A 235 19.59 -2.33 -13.53
C VAL A 235 19.18 -1.28 -14.56
N LEU A 236 20.13 -0.89 -15.41
CA LEU A 236 19.87 0.08 -16.48
C LEU A 236 19.25 -0.65 -17.67
N ALA A 237 18.01 -0.32 -18.01
CA ALA A 237 17.29 -0.96 -19.11
C ALA A 237 16.59 0.09 -19.99
N THR A 238 16.64 -0.12 -21.30
CA THR A 238 15.87 0.60 -22.32
C THR A 238 14.84 -0.31 -23.01
N SER A 239 14.92 -1.62 -22.76
CA SER A 239 13.96 -2.63 -23.23
C SER A 239 13.67 -3.65 -22.12
N ILE A 240 12.45 -4.17 -22.07
CA ILE A 240 12.00 -5.21 -21.15
C ILE A 240 11.52 -6.42 -21.95
N CYS A 241 12.13 -7.57 -21.71
CA CYS A 241 11.72 -8.85 -22.27
C CYS A 241 10.61 -9.49 -21.42
N VAL A 242 9.65 -10.13 -22.08
CA VAL A 242 8.69 -11.04 -21.46
C VAL A 242 8.68 -12.34 -22.27
N HIS A 243 8.58 -13.49 -21.61
CA HIS A 243 8.49 -14.78 -22.32
C HIS A 243 7.06 -15.01 -22.84
N GLY A 244 6.94 -15.45 -24.10
CA GLY A 244 5.65 -15.67 -24.77
C GLY A 244 4.99 -17.03 -24.48
N ASP A 245 5.59 -17.89 -23.64
CA ASP A 245 5.32 -19.33 -23.62
C ASP A 245 3.94 -19.77 -23.05
N ASN A 246 3.01 -18.84 -22.74
CA ASN A 246 1.71 -19.18 -22.15
C ASN A 246 0.54 -18.37 -22.79
N PRO A 247 -0.52 -18.99 -23.33
CA PRO A 247 -1.70 -18.29 -23.85
C PRO A 247 -2.44 -17.41 -22.84
N GLN A 248 -2.33 -17.69 -21.53
CA GLN A 248 -2.81 -16.77 -20.48
C GLN A 248 -2.02 -15.44 -20.45
N ALA A 249 -0.89 -15.36 -21.17
CA ALA A 249 -0.08 -14.17 -21.28
C ALA A 249 -0.73 -13.05 -22.10
N ALA A 250 -1.75 -13.26 -22.95
CA ALA A 250 -2.24 -12.16 -23.81
C ALA A 250 -2.79 -10.96 -23.01
N SER A 251 -3.70 -11.21 -22.06
CA SER A 251 -4.26 -10.16 -21.19
C SER A 251 -3.21 -9.61 -20.20
N GLU A 252 -2.32 -10.48 -19.72
CA GLU A 252 -1.18 -10.08 -18.88
C GLU A 252 -0.20 -9.17 -19.64
N MET A 253 0.14 -9.52 -20.88
CA MET A 253 1.01 -8.76 -21.77
C MET A 253 0.40 -7.41 -22.14
N GLU A 254 -0.91 -7.36 -22.37
CA GLU A 254 -1.61 -6.09 -22.54
C GLU A 254 -1.44 -5.21 -21.30
N LEU A 255 -1.60 -5.79 -20.10
CA LEU A 255 -1.41 -5.04 -18.86
C LEU A 255 0.04 -4.60 -18.66
N LEU A 256 1.02 -5.47 -18.93
CA LEU A 256 2.45 -5.13 -18.85
C LEU A 256 2.77 -3.99 -19.83
N LYS A 257 2.24 -4.02 -21.07
CA LYS A 257 2.39 -2.94 -22.05
C LYS A 257 1.76 -1.64 -21.55
N LEU A 258 0.53 -1.70 -21.03
CA LEU A 258 -0.14 -0.54 -20.46
C LEU A 258 0.65 0.04 -19.28
N SER A 259 1.33 -0.80 -18.50
CA SER A 259 2.12 -0.41 -17.34
C SER A 259 3.40 0.36 -17.68
N LEU A 260 3.91 0.21 -18.92
CA LEU A 260 5.01 1.02 -19.44
C LEU A 260 4.60 2.47 -19.72
N ASN A 261 3.30 2.78 -19.72
CA ASN A 261 2.83 4.15 -19.86
C ASN A 261 3.41 5.00 -18.72
N SER A 262 4.10 6.09 -19.06
CA SER A 262 4.68 7.01 -18.08
C SER A 262 3.63 7.82 -17.31
N LYS A 263 2.37 7.82 -17.77
CA LYS A 263 1.29 8.60 -17.17
C LYS A 263 0.75 8.03 -15.86
N LEU A 264 0.78 6.71 -15.67
CA LEU A 264 0.33 6.03 -14.46
C LEU A 264 1.46 5.14 -13.93
N ASN A 265 1.86 5.37 -12.69
CA ASN A 265 2.76 4.53 -11.92
C ASN A 265 1.95 3.72 -10.93
N LEU A 266 2.44 2.52 -10.62
CA LEU A 266 1.80 1.60 -9.69
C LEU A 266 2.83 1.09 -8.70
N ASP A 267 2.50 1.15 -7.42
CA ASP A 267 3.14 0.35 -6.38
C ASP A 267 2.15 -0.69 -5.87
N ILE A 268 2.58 -1.94 -5.91
CA ILE A 268 1.89 -3.07 -5.33
C ILE A 268 2.48 -3.29 -3.95
N LEU A 269 1.65 -3.12 -2.93
CA LEU A 269 2.09 -3.16 -1.54
C LEU A 269 1.87 -4.55 -0.92
N THR A 270 0.75 -5.19 -1.28
CA THR A 270 0.40 -6.59 -1.00
C THR A 270 -0.40 -7.13 -2.19
N PRO A 271 -0.72 -8.43 -2.28
CA PRO A 271 -1.55 -8.97 -3.36
C PRO A 271 -2.91 -8.30 -3.55
N THR A 272 -3.43 -7.60 -2.53
CA THR A 272 -4.76 -6.97 -2.55
C THR A 272 -4.75 -5.46 -2.31
N SER A 273 -3.56 -4.82 -2.37
CA SER A 273 -3.42 -3.39 -2.10
C SER A 273 -2.39 -2.70 -2.98
N PHE A 274 -2.73 -1.47 -3.38
CA PHE A 274 -2.05 -0.76 -4.46
C PHE A 274 -2.04 0.73 -4.21
N ILE A 275 -0.97 1.41 -4.62
CA ILE A 275 -0.94 2.86 -4.80
C ILE A 275 -0.76 3.16 -6.28
N PHE A 276 -1.75 3.84 -6.85
CA PHE A 276 -1.67 4.43 -8.18
C PHE A 276 -1.15 5.86 -8.07
N ARG A 277 -0.21 6.26 -8.92
CA ARG A 277 0.25 7.66 -9.03
C ARG A 277 0.19 8.17 -10.45
N LEU A 278 -0.37 9.37 -10.67
CA LEU A 278 -0.42 9.99 -12.00
C LEU A 278 0.69 11.02 -12.17
N ALA A 279 1.36 10.99 -13.33
CA ALA A 279 2.45 11.92 -13.64
C ALA A 279 1.99 13.36 -13.94
N SER A 280 0.69 13.56 -14.20
CA SER A 280 0.10 14.88 -14.48
C SER A 280 -0.79 15.35 -13.33
N ASN A 281 -0.65 16.62 -12.97
CA ASN A 281 -1.35 17.29 -11.86
C ASN A 281 -2.89 17.43 -11.99
N SER A 282 -3.56 16.75 -12.92
CA SER A 282 -5.03 16.83 -13.01
C SER A 282 -5.68 15.98 -11.93
N LYS A 283 -5.77 16.49 -10.70
CA LYS A 283 -6.42 15.86 -9.53
C LYS A 283 -7.82 15.30 -9.85
N LEU A 284 -8.56 15.97 -10.75
CA LEU A 284 -9.86 15.53 -11.25
C LEU A 284 -9.82 14.11 -11.87
N SER A 285 -8.71 13.73 -12.50
CA SER A 285 -8.55 12.40 -13.12
C SER A 285 -8.40 11.26 -12.09
N LEU A 286 -7.77 11.49 -10.93
CA LEU A 286 -7.70 10.49 -9.86
C LEU A 286 -9.01 10.34 -9.12
N VAL A 287 -9.76 11.43 -8.92
CA VAL A 287 -11.10 11.36 -8.34
C VAL A 287 -12.04 10.60 -9.27
N GLN A 288 -11.94 10.81 -10.58
CA GLN A 288 -12.69 10.02 -11.57
C GLN A 288 -12.29 8.54 -11.54
N LEU A 289 -10.99 8.25 -11.54
CA LEU A 289 -10.48 6.88 -11.42
C LEU A 289 -11.01 6.21 -10.15
N LYS A 290 -10.93 6.88 -9.00
CA LYS A 290 -11.47 6.41 -7.73
C LYS A 290 -12.96 6.08 -7.86
N ASN A 291 -13.77 7.02 -8.34
CA ASN A 291 -15.21 6.84 -8.42
C ASN A 291 -15.61 5.68 -9.34
N GLU A 292 -14.93 5.49 -10.46
CA GLU A 292 -15.20 4.37 -11.37
C GLU A 292 -14.81 3.02 -10.75
N LEU A 293 -13.66 2.96 -10.07
CA LEU A 293 -13.25 1.75 -9.35
C LEU A 293 -14.18 1.45 -8.17
N ASP A 294 -14.58 2.46 -7.41
CA ASP A 294 -15.55 2.32 -6.33
C ASP A 294 -16.88 1.80 -6.86
N ASN A 295 -17.44 2.40 -7.91
CA ASN A 295 -18.72 1.97 -8.49
C ASN A 295 -18.71 0.49 -8.92
N GLN A 296 -17.59 0.00 -9.43
CA GLN A 296 -17.48 -1.36 -9.95
C GLN A 296 -17.12 -2.40 -8.87
N PHE A 297 -16.33 -2.02 -7.86
CA PHE A 297 -15.76 -2.97 -6.89
C PHE A 297 -16.15 -2.69 -5.42
N ASN A 298 -17.08 -1.75 -5.17
CA ASN A 298 -17.43 -1.21 -3.84
C ASN A 298 -17.50 -2.26 -2.73
N GLU A 299 -18.15 -3.40 -2.98
CA GLU A 299 -18.39 -4.45 -1.97
C GLU A 299 -17.10 -5.05 -1.41
N PHE A 300 -16.00 -5.00 -2.16
CA PHE A 300 -14.72 -5.61 -1.81
C PHE A 300 -13.64 -4.59 -1.43
N LEU A 301 -13.89 -3.30 -1.65
CA LEU A 301 -12.93 -2.24 -1.36
C LEU A 301 -13.08 -1.78 0.10
N HIS A 302 -12.02 -1.94 0.90
CA HIS A 302 -11.97 -1.46 2.27
C HIS A 302 -11.53 0.01 2.35
N VAL A 303 -10.58 0.40 1.50
CA VAL A 303 -9.99 1.73 1.44
C VAL A 303 -9.89 2.16 -0.01
N SER A 304 -10.41 3.34 -0.33
CA SER A 304 -10.05 4.07 -1.55
C SER A 304 -9.81 5.54 -1.17
N THR A 305 -8.59 6.03 -1.34
CA THR A 305 -8.21 7.37 -0.84
C THR A 305 -7.28 8.08 -1.79
N VAL A 306 -7.79 9.19 -2.33
CA VAL A 306 -7.01 10.11 -3.16
C VAL A 306 -6.28 11.09 -2.26
N SER A 307 -4.99 11.24 -2.50
CA SER A 307 -4.13 12.23 -1.87
C SER A 307 -3.23 12.84 -2.93
N PHE A 308 -3.52 14.09 -3.30
CA PHE A 308 -2.84 14.82 -4.36
C PHE A 308 -2.79 14.06 -5.70
N ASP A 309 -1.65 13.44 -5.97
CA ASP A 309 -1.30 12.70 -7.19
C ASP A 309 -1.28 11.18 -6.97
N SER A 310 -1.75 10.70 -5.81
CA SER A 310 -1.81 9.29 -5.44
C SER A 310 -3.24 8.83 -5.12
N LEU A 311 -3.53 7.56 -5.39
CA LEU A 311 -4.74 6.85 -4.98
C LEU A 311 -4.35 5.51 -4.34
N LEU A 312 -4.58 5.38 -3.02
CA LEU A 312 -4.46 4.11 -2.30
C LEU A 312 -5.74 3.29 -2.45
N ILE A 313 -5.60 2.02 -2.78
CA ILE A 313 -6.66 1.00 -2.77
C ILE A 313 -6.25 -0.14 -1.84
N GLU A 314 -7.12 -0.50 -0.89
CA GLU A 314 -7.03 -1.76 -0.13
C GLU A 314 -8.32 -2.55 -0.35
N SER A 315 -8.20 -3.84 -0.71
CA SER A 315 -9.35 -4.69 -1.01
C SER A 315 -9.21 -6.11 -0.44
N SER A 316 -10.30 -6.87 -0.52
CA SER A 316 -10.35 -8.32 -0.26
C SER A 316 -10.63 -9.13 -1.54
N LEU A 317 -10.36 -8.54 -2.70
CA LEU A 317 -10.60 -9.16 -4.00
C LEU A 317 -9.75 -10.42 -4.20
N ALA A 318 -10.31 -11.39 -4.90
CA ALA A 318 -9.56 -12.54 -5.40
C ALA A 318 -8.54 -12.10 -6.47
N GLN A 319 -7.48 -12.89 -6.67
CA GLN A 319 -6.38 -12.54 -7.58
C GLN A 319 -6.85 -12.26 -9.03
N GLU A 320 -7.87 -12.96 -9.51
CA GLU A 320 -8.41 -12.74 -10.86
C GLU A 320 -9.11 -11.38 -10.98
N ASP A 321 -9.83 -10.95 -9.94
CA ASP A 321 -10.51 -9.66 -9.93
C ASP A 321 -9.53 -8.50 -9.71
N ILE A 322 -8.41 -8.74 -9.03
CA ILE A 322 -7.27 -7.82 -8.99
C ILE A 322 -6.74 -7.53 -10.40
N LYS A 323 -6.54 -8.56 -11.23
CA LYS A 323 -6.08 -8.36 -12.62
C LYS A 323 -7.07 -7.50 -13.42
N LYS A 324 -8.37 -7.77 -13.28
CA LYS A 324 -9.44 -6.97 -13.92
C LYS A 324 -9.44 -5.52 -13.44
N MET A 325 -9.30 -5.29 -12.14
CA MET A 325 -9.23 -3.94 -11.55
C MET A 325 -8.02 -3.18 -12.09
N LEU A 326 -6.84 -3.80 -12.10
CA LEU A 326 -5.63 -3.20 -12.66
C LEU A 326 -5.79 -2.87 -14.15
N TYR A 327 -6.31 -3.81 -14.94
CA TYR A 327 -6.59 -3.59 -16.36
C TYR A 327 -7.50 -2.38 -16.59
N LYS A 328 -8.64 -2.34 -15.89
CA LYS A 328 -9.57 -1.21 -15.95
C LYS A 328 -8.88 0.09 -15.53
N ALA A 329 -8.10 0.10 -14.46
CA ALA A 329 -7.40 1.30 -13.99
C ALA A 329 -6.43 1.86 -15.03
N TYR A 330 -5.63 1.00 -15.67
CA TYR A 330 -4.73 1.43 -16.74
C TYR A 330 -5.47 1.90 -18.00
N CYS A 331 -6.55 1.22 -18.40
CA CYS A 331 -7.39 1.64 -19.52
C CYS A 331 -8.05 3.00 -19.26
N LEU A 332 -8.56 3.22 -18.05
CA LEU A 332 -9.10 4.51 -17.62
C LEU A 332 -8.02 5.58 -17.63
N ALA A 333 -6.85 5.35 -17.03
CA ALA A 333 -5.77 6.33 -17.01
C ALA A 333 -5.28 6.71 -18.42
N LYS A 334 -5.36 5.79 -19.39
CA LYS A 334 -5.10 6.09 -20.81
C LYS A 334 -6.09 7.09 -21.39
N ASN A 335 -7.37 7.00 -21.01
CA ASN A 335 -8.49 7.80 -21.54
C ASN A 335 -8.77 9.10 -20.74
N LEU A 336 -8.54 9.09 -19.43
CA LEU A 336 -8.82 10.19 -18.49
C LEU A 336 -7.93 11.42 -18.69
N LEU A 337 -6.91 11.32 -19.56
CA LEU A 337 -6.03 12.43 -19.93
C LEU A 337 -6.41 13.11 -21.25
N THR A 338 -7.54 12.72 -21.84
CA THR A 338 -8.06 13.30 -23.08
C THR A 338 -9.42 13.98 -22.94
N GLU A 339 -10.14 13.78 -21.83
CA GLU A 339 -11.48 14.37 -21.61
C GLU A 339 -11.54 15.14 -20.29
N HIS A 340 -11.60 16.48 -20.39
CA HIS A 340 -11.99 17.33 -19.26
C HIS A 340 -13.52 17.25 -19.11
N GLN A 341 -14.01 16.37 -18.23
CA GLN A 341 -15.40 16.46 -17.82
C GLN A 341 -15.55 17.58 -16.79
N ASN A 342 -16.47 18.51 -17.07
CA ASN A 342 -16.92 19.53 -16.12
C ASN A 342 -17.68 18.86 -14.97
N GLN A 343 -16.97 18.43 -13.93
CA GLN A 343 -17.61 18.08 -12.67
C GLN A 343 -18.24 19.34 -12.07
N LYS A 344 -19.42 19.17 -11.45
CA LYS A 344 -20.11 20.26 -10.76
C LYS A 344 -19.33 20.56 -9.47
N VAL A 345 -18.53 21.61 -9.54
CA VAL A 345 -17.64 21.99 -8.45
C VAL A 345 -18.42 22.86 -7.45
N ASN A 346 -18.47 22.44 -6.19
CA ASN A 346 -19.05 23.25 -5.12
C ASN A 346 -17.96 24.18 -4.56
N ASN A 347 -18.12 25.49 -4.73
CA ASN A 347 -17.22 26.45 -4.08
C ASN A 347 -17.59 26.59 -2.61
N ILE A 348 -16.76 26.05 -1.73
CA ILE A 348 -16.98 26.07 -0.28
C ILE A 348 -16.33 27.33 0.28
N LYS A 349 -17.08 28.07 1.10
CA LYS A 349 -16.62 29.36 1.64
C LYS A 349 -16.63 29.34 3.17
N LEU A 350 -15.45 29.44 3.79
CA LEU A 350 -15.28 29.29 5.24
C LEU A 350 -14.92 30.62 5.94
N PRO A 351 -15.56 30.95 7.08
CA PRO A 351 -15.24 32.15 7.86
C PRO A 351 -13.95 31.97 8.67
N ILE A 352 -13.09 32.99 8.67
CA ILE A 352 -11.85 32.99 9.43
C ILE A 352 -11.74 34.27 10.28
N TYR A 353 -11.40 34.10 11.55
CA TYR A 353 -11.06 35.19 12.46
C TYR A 353 -9.54 35.29 12.61
N TYR A 354 -8.95 36.46 12.32
CA TYR A 354 -7.50 36.73 12.37
C TYR A 354 -7.09 37.57 13.60
N GLY A 355 -7.79 37.40 14.72
CA GLY A 355 -7.46 38.05 16.00
C GLY A 355 -6.06 37.68 16.52
N ASP A 356 -5.40 38.59 17.24
CA ASP A 356 -4.04 38.35 17.76
C ASP A 356 -4.00 37.18 18.77
N GLU A 357 -5.11 36.92 19.46
CA GLU A 357 -5.26 35.83 20.43
C GLU A 357 -5.35 34.44 19.78
N VAL A 358 -5.69 34.36 18.49
CA VAL A 358 -5.79 33.10 17.72
C VAL A 358 -4.70 32.96 16.66
N SER A 359 -4.04 34.06 16.28
CA SER A 359 -3.04 34.10 15.21
C SER A 359 -1.62 33.95 15.76
N LEU A 360 -1.35 32.80 16.39
CA LEU A 360 -0.17 32.58 17.22
C LEU A 360 1.17 32.85 16.53
N ASP A 361 1.25 32.66 15.21
CA ASP A 361 2.48 32.81 14.43
C ASP A 361 2.49 34.05 13.53
N MET A 362 1.46 34.91 13.59
CA MET A 362 1.39 36.12 12.76
C MET A 362 2.64 37.02 12.90
N PRO A 363 3.20 37.27 14.11
CA PRO A 363 4.41 38.07 14.23
C PRO A 363 5.63 37.44 13.55
N HIS A 364 5.76 36.11 13.61
CA HIS A 364 6.82 35.36 12.95
C HIS A 364 6.68 35.43 11.43
N ILE A 365 5.46 35.27 10.91
CA ILE A 365 5.17 35.31 9.47
C ILE A 365 5.45 36.71 8.91
N VAL A 366 5.00 37.77 9.58
CA VAL A 366 5.27 39.18 9.20
C VAL A 366 6.77 39.43 9.13
N LYS A 367 7.52 38.99 10.14
CA LYS A 367 8.98 39.15 10.19
C LYS A 367 9.68 38.39 9.05
N SER A 368 9.27 37.16 8.77
CA SER A 368 9.91 36.28 7.80
C SER A 368 9.56 36.62 6.35
N SER A 369 8.33 37.08 6.09
CA SER A 369 7.85 37.44 4.74
C SER A 369 8.12 38.90 4.35
N GLY A 370 8.32 39.79 5.33
CA GLY A 370 8.39 41.24 5.10
C GLY A 370 7.04 41.90 4.80
N LEU A 371 5.93 41.16 4.93
CA LEU A 371 4.57 41.64 4.71
C LEU A 371 3.97 42.19 6.00
N SER A 372 3.06 43.17 5.90
CA SER A 372 2.20 43.56 7.02
C SER A 372 1.15 42.48 7.33
N LYS A 373 0.61 42.48 8.55
CA LYS A 373 -0.48 41.58 8.97
C LYS A 373 -1.65 41.62 7.97
N GLN A 374 -2.06 42.82 7.54
CA GLN A 374 -3.17 42.96 6.58
C GLN A 374 -2.82 42.35 5.21
N GLN A 375 -1.59 42.56 4.71
CA GLN A 375 -1.16 41.95 3.45
C GLN A 375 -1.15 40.41 3.52
N VAL A 376 -0.79 39.83 4.68
CA VAL A 376 -0.87 38.37 4.89
C VAL A 376 -2.31 37.89 4.79
N ILE A 377 -3.23 38.59 5.46
CA ILE A 377 -4.67 38.29 5.44
C ILE A 377 -5.22 38.42 4.00
N ASP A 378 -4.96 39.54 3.33
CA ASP A 378 -5.45 39.81 1.98
C ASP A 378 -4.96 38.74 0.98
N LEU A 379 -3.67 38.35 1.06
CA LEU A 379 -3.13 37.28 0.23
C LEU A 379 -3.82 35.94 0.49
N HIS A 380 -4.03 35.58 1.76
CA HIS A 380 -4.71 34.34 2.13
C HIS A 380 -6.20 34.34 1.70
N LEU A 381 -6.88 35.49 1.73
CA LEU A 381 -8.27 35.61 1.28
C LEU A 381 -8.41 35.71 -0.24
N SER A 382 -7.37 36.16 -0.96
CA SER A 382 -7.40 36.36 -2.42
C SER A 382 -7.39 35.06 -3.23
N SER A 383 -7.00 33.95 -2.61
CA SER A 383 -6.81 32.68 -3.28
C SER A 383 -8.01 31.75 -3.11
N THR A 384 -8.28 30.98 -4.16
CA THR A 384 -9.11 29.78 -4.09
C THR A 384 -8.18 28.59 -3.99
N TYR A 385 -8.38 27.75 -2.99
CA TYR A 385 -7.53 26.61 -2.69
C TYR A 385 -8.20 25.31 -3.08
N ASP A 386 -7.45 24.36 -3.60
CA ASP A 386 -7.98 23.03 -3.90
C ASP A 386 -7.80 22.10 -2.71
N VAL A 387 -8.84 21.35 -2.35
CA VAL A 387 -8.71 20.21 -1.43
C VAL A 387 -7.90 19.11 -2.12
N GLY A 388 -6.60 19.06 -1.82
CA GLY A 388 -5.67 18.10 -2.41
C GLY A 388 -5.78 16.72 -1.76
N ALA A 389 -6.03 16.69 -0.45
CA ALA A 389 -6.16 15.46 0.32
C ALA A 389 -6.96 15.70 1.60
N ILE A 390 -7.59 14.66 2.14
CA ILE A 390 -8.30 14.69 3.42
C ILE A 390 -7.78 13.53 4.28
N GLY A 391 -7.22 13.84 5.45
CA GLY A 391 -6.57 12.86 6.32
C GLY A 391 -5.65 13.51 7.33
N PHE A 392 -4.76 12.74 7.96
CA PHE A 392 -4.07 13.06 9.24
C PHE A 392 -5.00 13.02 10.46
N ALA A 393 -6.19 13.60 10.35
CA ALA A 393 -7.29 13.48 11.29
C ALA A 393 -8.64 13.54 10.53
N PRO A 394 -9.75 13.05 11.14
CA PRO A 394 -11.07 13.19 10.55
C PRO A 394 -11.38 14.64 10.18
N GLY A 395 -11.72 14.87 8.91
CA GLY A 395 -12.03 16.19 8.35
C GLY A 395 -10.86 17.12 8.08
N PHE A 396 -9.60 16.73 8.34
CA PHE A 396 -8.47 17.62 8.11
C PHE A 396 -8.15 17.66 6.61
N ALA A 397 -8.39 18.80 5.95
CA ALA A 397 -8.10 18.99 4.53
C ALA A 397 -6.79 19.72 4.31
N TYR A 398 -5.96 19.16 3.42
CA TYR A 398 -4.79 19.85 2.88
C TYR A 398 -5.23 20.67 1.68
N LEU A 399 -5.19 22.00 1.83
CA LEU A 399 -5.62 22.95 0.82
C LEU A 399 -4.41 23.52 0.08
N LYS A 400 -4.28 23.19 -1.22
CA LYS A 400 -3.13 23.58 -2.05
C LYS A 400 -3.40 24.88 -2.79
N GLY A 401 -2.36 25.68 -3.01
CA GLY A 401 -2.45 26.92 -3.78
C GLY A 401 -2.05 28.16 -2.99
N LEU A 402 -1.30 28.00 -1.89
CA LEU A 402 -0.85 29.13 -1.09
C LEU A 402 0.07 30.07 -1.89
N PRO A 403 -0.20 31.40 -1.91
CA PRO A 403 0.66 32.37 -2.57
C PRO A 403 2.12 32.23 -2.15
N LYS A 404 3.05 32.31 -3.11
CA LYS A 404 4.51 32.12 -2.87
C LYS A 404 5.04 32.99 -1.74
N GLN A 405 4.48 34.17 -1.55
CA GLN A 405 4.86 35.13 -0.52
C GLN A 405 4.51 34.68 0.91
N LEU A 406 3.58 33.73 1.06
CA LEU A 406 3.17 33.16 2.35
C LEU A 406 3.78 31.79 2.62
N GLN A 407 4.55 31.23 1.68
CA GLN A 407 5.12 29.89 1.81
C GLN A 407 6.27 29.91 2.81
N LEU A 408 6.03 29.29 3.97
CA LEU A 408 7.00 29.17 5.05
C LEU A 408 7.08 27.72 5.51
N PRO A 409 8.26 27.23 5.92
CA PRO A 409 8.38 25.88 6.43
C PRO A 409 7.59 25.71 7.72
N ARG A 410 7.19 24.48 8.00
CA ARG A 410 6.67 24.11 9.32
C ARG A 410 7.74 24.28 10.42
N HIS A 411 7.30 24.48 11.66
CA HIS A 411 8.19 24.49 12.81
C HIS A 411 8.94 23.17 12.97
N LYS A 412 10.21 23.24 13.38
CA LYS A 412 11.05 22.07 13.67
C LYS A 412 10.50 21.21 14.82
N THR A 413 9.92 21.87 15.83
CA THR A 413 9.27 21.23 16.96
C THR A 413 7.79 21.59 16.93
N PRO A 414 6.89 20.60 16.80
CA PRO A 414 5.45 20.86 16.78
C PRO A 414 4.95 21.28 18.16
N ARG A 415 3.88 22.09 18.19
CA ARG A 415 3.11 22.34 19.42
C ARG A 415 2.40 21.05 19.83
N THR A 416 2.36 20.80 21.14
CA THR A 416 1.71 19.61 21.71
C THR A 416 0.20 19.67 21.63
N ASN A 417 -0.39 20.87 21.59
CA ASN A 417 -1.82 21.04 21.46
C ASN A 417 -2.17 22.36 20.73
N LEU A 418 -3.00 22.26 19.71
CA LEU A 418 -3.62 23.36 18.98
C LEU A 418 -5.14 23.25 19.14
N PRO A 419 -5.88 24.36 19.37
CA PRO A 419 -7.33 24.35 19.43
C PRO A 419 -7.97 23.89 18.12
N ALA A 420 -9.15 23.26 18.21
CA ALA A 420 -10.01 23.03 17.06
C ALA A 420 -10.35 24.35 16.33
N GLY A 421 -10.41 24.30 15.01
CA GLY A 421 -10.62 25.44 14.13
C GLY A 421 -9.35 26.24 13.80
N SER A 422 -8.17 25.93 14.38
CA SER A 422 -6.94 26.68 14.09
C SER A 422 -6.63 26.64 12.59
N VAL A 423 -6.44 27.80 11.96
CA VAL A 423 -6.08 27.95 10.55
C VAL A 423 -4.57 28.11 10.46
N ALA A 424 -3.95 27.32 9.59
CA ALA A 424 -2.50 27.23 9.55
C ALA A 424 -1.95 27.13 8.13
N ILE A 425 -0.73 27.63 7.93
CA ILE A 425 0.02 27.57 6.68
C ILE A 425 1.35 26.85 6.84
N ALA A 426 1.73 26.05 5.85
CA ALA A 426 3.05 25.46 5.72
C ALA A 426 3.34 25.07 4.28
N GLU A 427 4.57 25.30 3.83
CA GLU A 427 5.01 25.08 2.46
C GLU A 427 4.04 25.77 1.47
N ASP A 428 3.50 25.07 0.47
CA ASP A 428 2.55 25.59 -0.51
C ASP A 428 1.07 25.39 -0.12
N MET A 429 0.79 25.11 1.15
CA MET A 429 -0.52 24.70 1.66
C MET A 429 -1.06 25.56 2.81
N THR A 430 -2.38 25.58 2.91
CA THR A 430 -3.14 26.02 4.10
C THR A 430 -4.04 24.88 4.58
N ALA A 431 -4.44 24.90 5.84
CA ALA A 431 -5.31 23.89 6.42
C ALA A 431 -6.04 24.44 7.65
N ILE A 432 -7.10 23.74 8.07
CA ILE A 432 -7.81 24.03 9.31
C ILE A 432 -7.84 22.75 10.15
N TYR A 433 -7.38 22.84 11.40
CA TYR A 433 -7.39 21.72 12.35
C TYR A 433 -8.84 21.44 12.82
N PRO A 434 -9.47 20.31 12.47
CA PRO A 434 -10.87 20.04 12.82
C PRO A 434 -11.09 19.79 14.31
N GLN A 435 -10.04 19.33 14.99
CA GLN A 435 -10.06 18.93 16.39
C GLN A 435 -8.77 19.34 17.09
N SER A 436 -8.81 19.36 18.42
CA SER A 436 -7.64 19.66 19.23
C SER A 436 -6.55 18.61 18.99
N SER A 437 -5.37 19.03 18.55
CA SER A 437 -4.29 18.09 18.20
C SER A 437 -2.91 18.75 18.21
N PRO A 438 -1.82 17.97 18.31
CA PRO A 438 -0.48 18.49 18.06
C PRO A 438 -0.33 18.99 16.61
N GLY A 439 0.49 20.01 16.40
CA GLY A 439 0.74 20.52 15.04
C GLY A 439 1.93 21.48 14.95
N GLY A 440 2.63 21.42 13.81
CA GLY A 440 3.83 22.24 13.56
C GLY A 440 3.64 23.32 12.51
N TRP A 441 2.42 23.53 11.99
CA TRP A 441 2.18 24.56 10.98
C TRP A 441 2.06 25.95 11.61
N ASN A 442 2.29 26.99 10.80
CA ASN A 442 2.26 28.38 11.27
C ASN A 442 0.79 28.83 11.38
N ILE A 443 0.33 29.18 12.58
CA ILE A 443 -1.07 29.51 12.88
C ILE A 443 -1.36 30.99 12.56
N ILE A 444 -2.33 31.22 11.68
CA ILE A 444 -2.72 32.55 11.19
C ILE A 444 -4.10 33.01 11.63
N GLY A 445 -4.95 32.14 12.16
CA GLY A 445 -6.31 32.50 12.58
C GLY A 445 -7.12 31.32 13.09
N GLN A 446 -8.44 31.49 13.21
CA GLN A 446 -9.35 30.44 13.65
C GLN A 446 -10.69 30.46 12.89
N CYS A 447 -11.13 29.28 12.44
CA CYS A 447 -12.46 29.03 11.90
C CYS A 447 -13.43 28.66 13.04
N PRO A 448 -14.61 29.30 13.14
CA PRO A 448 -15.61 28.99 14.17
C PRO A 448 -16.46 27.75 13.86
N LEU A 449 -16.42 27.22 12.62
CA LEU A 449 -17.28 26.12 12.20
C LEU A 449 -16.67 24.75 12.56
N PRO A 450 -17.49 23.77 12.98
CA PRO A 450 -17.03 22.39 13.08
C PRO A 450 -16.78 21.83 11.68
N LEU A 451 -15.62 21.20 11.48
CA LEU A 451 -15.22 20.63 10.19
C LEU A 451 -15.37 19.11 10.14
N PHE A 452 -15.76 18.49 11.26
CA PHE A 452 -16.06 17.08 11.37
C PHE A 452 -17.25 16.87 12.31
N ASP A 453 -18.26 16.15 11.84
CA ASP A 453 -19.42 15.71 12.60
C ASP A 453 -19.57 14.18 12.52
N PRO A 454 -19.18 13.44 13.57
CA PRO A 454 -19.31 11.98 13.57
C PRO A 454 -20.77 11.50 13.61
N LEU A 455 -21.74 12.38 13.89
CA LEU A 455 -23.17 12.04 13.93
C LEU A 455 -23.80 12.02 12.53
N ASN A 456 -23.22 12.74 11.58
CA ASN A 456 -23.70 12.81 10.21
C ASN A 456 -22.90 11.88 9.29
N GLU A 457 -23.12 10.57 9.41
CA GLU A 457 -22.36 9.56 8.65
C GLU A 457 -22.39 9.76 7.12
N LYS A 458 -23.44 10.37 6.58
CA LYS A 458 -23.57 10.61 5.13
C LYS A 458 -22.76 11.80 4.64
N CYS A 459 -22.60 12.81 5.49
CA CYS A 459 -21.88 14.04 5.17
C CYS A 459 -21.15 14.54 6.42
N PRO A 460 -20.11 13.80 6.87
CA PRO A 460 -19.45 14.10 8.14
C PRO A 460 -18.52 15.31 8.04
N ILE A 461 -18.22 15.78 6.82
CA ILE A 461 -17.29 16.86 6.54
C ILE A 461 -17.85 17.75 5.42
N PRO A 462 -17.48 19.04 5.36
CA PRO A 462 -18.11 19.98 4.43
C PRO A 462 -17.57 19.95 2.99
N TYR A 463 -16.41 19.31 2.77
CA TYR A 463 -15.70 19.25 1.47
C TYR A 463 -15.34 17.82 1.07
N LYS A 464 -15.04 17.64 -0.21
CA LYS A 464 -14.44 16.43 -0.80
C LYS A 464 -13.12 16.76 -1.48
N THR A 465 -12.28 15.76 -1.67
CA THR A 465 -11.07 15.91 -2.49
C THR A 465 -11.43 16.40 -3.90
N GLY A 466 -10.77 17.47 -4.33
CA GLY A 466 -11.05 18.16 -5.59
C GLY A 466 -11.97 19.39 -5.47
N ASP A 467 -12.65 19.61 -4.33
CA ASP A 467 -13.44 20.83 -4.14
C ASP A 467 -12.52 22.06 -3.97
N PRO A 468 -12.90 23.23 -4.52
CA PRO A 468 -12.29 24.50 -4.21
C PRO A 468 -12.88 25.08 -2.93
N VAL A 469 -11.99 25.63 -2.12
CA VAL A 469 -12.27 26.28 -0.84
C VAL A 469 -11.76 27.71 -0.92
N SER A 470 -12.61 28.65 -0.51
CA SER A 470 -12.26 30.06 -0.35
C SER A 470 -12.56 30.51 1.08
N PHE A 471 -11.92 31.59 1.50
CA PHE A 471 -12.08 32.13 2.84
C PHE A 471 -12.70 33.52 2.84
N TYR A 472 -13.29 33.92 3.95
CA TYR A 472 -13.66 35.31 4.22
C TYR A 472 -13.40 35.66 5.66
N GLU A 473 -13.06 36.92 5.90
CA GLU A 473 -12.83 37.43 7.25
C GLU A 473 -14.16 37.65 7.99
N VAL A 474 -14.15 37.34 9.29
CA VAL A 474 -15.21 37.70 10.24
C VAL A 474 -14.61 38.44 11.42
N ASP A 475 -15.38 39.32 12.06
CA ASP A 475 -14.98 39.98 13.29
C ASP A 475 -15.19 39.09 14.54
N LEU A 476 -14.76 39.58 15.70
CA LEU A 476 -14.87 38.85 16.97
C LEU A 476 -16.33 38.58 17.38
N ALA A 477 -17.26 39.48 17.03
CA ALA A 477 -18.66 39.34 17.40
C ALA A 477 -19.33 38.21 16.59
N GLU A 478 -19.13 38.21 15.28
CA GLU A 478 -19.64 37.16 14.40
C GLU A 478 -18.94 35.82 14.66
N PHE A 479 -17.62 35.82 14.93
CA PHE A 479 -16.89 34.61 15.34
C PHE A 479 -17.51 33.95 16.58
N LYS A 480 -17.78 34.73 17.64
CA LYS A 480 -18.41 34.22 18.87
C LYS A 480 -19.82 33.70 18.62
N LYS A 481 -20.61 34.41 17.82
CA LYS A 481 -21.98 34.01 17.45
C LYS A 481 -22.00 32.70 16.67
N LEU A 482 -21.18 32.57 15.63
CA LEU A 482 -21.05 31.34 14.84
C LEU A 482 -20.60 30.18 15.73
N LYS A 483 -19.58 30.40 16.56
CA LYS A 483 -19.09 29.36 17.48
C LYS A 483 -20.18 28.90 18.45
N ALA A 484 -20.96 29.82 19.03
CA ALA A 484 -22.06 29.50 19.93
C ALA A 484 -23.18 28.70 19.25
N GLN A 485 -23.52 29.06 18.00
CA GLN A 485 -24.54 28.35 17.21
C GLN A 485 -24.23 26.86 17.05
N TYR A 486 -22.96 26.51 16.82
CA TYR A 486 -22.54 25.12 16.63
C TYR A 486 -22.09 24.42 17.91
N SER A 487 -21.88 25.15 19.01
CA SER A 487 -21.59 24.58 20.34
C SER A 487 -22.86 24.04 21.03
N GLY A 488 -24.05 24.52 20.63
CA GLY A 488 -25.34 24.22 21.28
C GLY A 488 -26.11 23.01 20.74
N SER A 489 -25.68 22.38 19.63
CA SER A 489 -26.42 21.32 18.93
C SER A 489 -26.20 19.90 19.46
N GLY A 490 -25.52 19.73 20.60
CA GLY A 490 -25.23 18.44 21.24
C GLY A 490 -26.27 17.92 22.23
N SER A 491 -27.41 18.61 22.42
CA SER A 491 -28.44 18.18 23.37
C SER A 491 -29.86 18.42 22.87
N GLY A 492 -30.53 17.34 22.47
CA GLY A 492 -31.97 17.09 22.66
C GLY A 492 -32.99 18.05 22.07
N SER A 493 -33.75 17.54 21.09
CA SER A 493 -35.21 17.66 20.93
C SER A 493 -35.95 18.86 21.53
N GLY A 494 -36.65 19.61 20.68
CA GLY A 494 -37.54 20.67 21.10
C GLY A 494 -38.69 20.24 22.02
N SER A 495 -38.99 21.07 23.01
CA SER A 495 -40.36 21.41 23.42
C SER A 495 -40.36 22.65 24.34
N GLY A 496 -41.37 23.50 24.10
CA GLY A 496 -41.92 24.63 24.86
C GLY A 496 -41.27 25.14 26.18
N SER A 497 -40.90 26.42 26.14
CA SER A 497 -41.29 27.50 27.09
C SER A 497 -41.36 27.22 28.60
N GLY A 498 -40.53 27.92 29.38
CA GLY A 498 -40.71 28.14 30.82
C GLY A 498 -39.63 29.04 31.42
N SER A 499 -39.97 30.29 31.71
CA SER A 499 -39.16 31.33 32.35
C SER A 499 -38.79 31.01 33.81
N GLY A 500 -37.56 31.36 34.23
CA GLY A 500 -37.16 31.36 35.63
C GLY A 500 -35.74 31.89 35.86
N SER A 501 -35.64 33.10 36.41
CA SER A 501 -34.44 33.80 36.84
C SER A 501 -33.73 33.13 38.03
N GLY A 502 -32.40 33.09 38.02
CA GLY A 502 -31.59 32.69 39.17
C GLY A 502 -30.09 32.88 38.94
N SER A 503 -29.54 33.92 39.56
CA SER A 503 -28.11 34.24 39.65
C SER A 503 -27.35 33.23 40.52
N GLY A 504 -26.20 32.73 40.05
CA GLY A 504 -25.28 31.92 40.84
C GLY A 504 -23.92 31.79 40.17
N SER A 505 -22.92 32.48 40.73
CA SER A 505 -21.50 32.35 40.40
C SER A 505 -20.99 30.94 40.73
N GLY A 506 -20.48 30.21 39.74
CA GLY A 506 -19.85 28.91 39.92
C GLY A 506 -18.74 28.70 38.90
N SER A 507 -17.50 28.59 39.39
CA SER A 507 -16.30 28.24 38.63
C SER A 507 -16.50 26.93 37.86
N VAL A 508 -16.31 26.96 36.54
CA VAL A 508 -16.39 25.77 35.67
C VAL A 508 -15.09 24.98 35.78
N ASN A 509 -15.17 23.77 36.34
CA ASN A 509 -14.08 22.79 36.33
C ASN A 509 -13.93 22.17 34.92
N HIS A 510 -12.72 22.22 34.37
CA HIS A 510 -12.33 21.77 33.03
C HIS A 510 -12.21 20.23 32.84
N ALA A 511 -13.05 19.41 33.48
CA ALA A 511 -12.87 17.95 33.48
C ALA A 511 -13.89 17.11 32.69
N ASP A 512 -14.88 17.72 32.00
CA ASP A 512 -16.03 16.97 31.43
C ASP A 512 -16.00 16.74 29.89
N ILE A 513 -14.85 16.93 29.23
CA ILE A 513 -14.74 16.87 27.74
C ILE A 513 -14.51 15.44 27.20
N ASN A 514 -14.42 14.41 28.06
CA ASN A 514 -14.07 13.03 27.66
C ASN A 514 -15.25 12.03 27.65
N LYS A 515 -16.48 12.45 27.31
CA LYS A 515 -17.59 11.50 27.08
C LYS A 515 -17.65 11.11 25.60
N PRO A 516 -17.77 9.81 25.25
CA PRO A 516 -18.09 9.42 23.88
C PRO A 516 -19.39 10.11 23.47
N ILE A 517 -19.38 10.72 22.28
CA ILE A 517 -20.53 11.41 21.72
C ILE A 517 -21.59 10.35 21.42
N LYS A 518 -22.70 10.38 22.16
CA LYS A 518 -23.86 9.53 21.88
C LYS A 518 -24.38 9.87 20.49
N THR A 519 -24.20 8.95 19.53
CA THR A 519 -24.84 9.10 18.23
C THR A 519 -26.35 8.97 18.39
N GLN A 520 -27.11 9.87 17.77
CA GLN A 520 -28.56 9.77 17.78
C GLN A 520 -28.97 8.41 17.21
N ASN A 521 -29.79 7.68 17.97
CA ASN A 521 -30.42 6.43 17.57
C ASN A 521 -30.93 6.53 16.13
N LYS A 522 -30.20 5.96 15.15
CA LYS A 522 -30.89 5.37 14.00
C LYS A 522 -31.80 4.33 14.61
N SER A 523 -33.10 4.48 14.40
CA SER A 523 -34.14 3.58 14.86
C SER A 523 -33.78 2.14 14.45
N VAL A 524 -33.20 1.41 15.39
CA VAL A 524 -33.28 -0.05 15.41
C VAL A 524 -34.77 -0.34 15.53
N ASN A 525 -35.32 -1.19 14.67
CA ASN A 525 -36.73 -1.56 14.70
C ASN A 525 -37.13 -1.88 16.15
N SER A 526 -38.29 -1.39 16.58
CA SER A 526 -38.87 -1.62 17.90
C SER A 526 -39.15 -3.09 18.24
N ASP A 527 -38.82 -4.01 17.33
CA ASP A 527 -39.06 -5.44 17.41
C ASP A 527 -37.79 -6.25 17.78
N ASP A 528 -36.60 -5.63 17.86
CA ASP A 528 -35.38 -6.34 18.28
C ASP A 528 -35.32 -6.50 19.81
N ILE A 529 -35.62 -7.71 20.28
CA ILE A 529 -35.53 -8.09 21.70
C ILE A 529 -34.04 -8.05 22.13
N ARG A 530 -33.63 -6.96 22.77
CA ARG A 530 -32.28 -6.83 23.36
C ARG A 530 -32.20 -7.61 24.66
N SER A 531 -31.23 -8.53 24.74
CA SER A 531 -30.97 -9.31 25.94
C SER A 531 -29.62 -8.93 26.54
N SER A 532 -29.60 -8.63 27.84
CA SER A 532 -28.36 -8.36 28.57
C SER A 532 -27.64 -9.68 28.82
N VAL A 533 -26.40 -9.80 28.35
CA VAL A 533 -25.64 -11.07 28.38
C VAL A 533 -24.51 -11.05 29.40
N LEU A 534 -23.78 -9.94 29.52
CA LEU A 534 -22.64 -9.80 30.42
C LEU A 534 -22.68 -8.44 31.13
N SER A 535 -22.28 -8.41 32.40
CA SER A 535 -21.92 -7.19 33.11
C SER A 535 -20.41 -7.12 33.29
N VAL A 536 -19.80 -5.99 32.98
CA VAL A 536 -18.36 -5.77 33.17
C VAL A 536 -18.09 -5.52 34.65
N ILE A 537 -17.45 -6.47 35.34
CA ILE A 537 -17.01 -6.27 36.73
C ILE A 537 -15.68 -5.52 36.73
N LYS A 538 -14.76 -5.94 35.86
CA LYS A 538 -13.45 -5.34 35.68
C LYS A 538 -13.08 -5.28 34.19
N SER A 539 -12.88 -4.08 33.65
CA SER A 539 -12.56 -3.87 32.23
C SER A 539 -11.10 -4.17 31.86
N GLY A 540 -10.22 -4.48 32.81
CA GLY A 540 -8.78 -4.59 32.57
C GLY A 540 -8.13 -3.24 32.24
N ALA A 541 -6.91 -3.27 31.67
CA ALA A 541 -6.16 -2.05 31.33
C ALA A 541 -6.80 -1.26 30.18
N LEU A 542 -7.25 -1.98 29.14
CA LEU A 542 -8.00 -1.43 28.02
C LEU A 542 -8.82 -2.54 27.37
N SER A 543 -10.14 -2.39 27.36
CA SER A 543 -11.07 -3.26 26.64
C SER A 543 -11.93 -2.44 25.68
N THR A 544 -11.99 -2.84 24.42
CA THR A 544 -12.72 -2.12 23.38
C THR A 544 -13.61 -3.04 22.58
N MET A 545 -14.76 -2.53 22.13
CA MET A 545 -15.59 -3.23 21.16
C MET A 545 -14.94 -3.16 19.77
N GLN A 546 -14.79 -4.31 19.12
CA GLN A 546 -14.18 -4.42 17.80
C GLN A 546 -15.00 -5.37 16.90
N ASP A 547 -15.18 -4.96 15.65
CA ASP A 547 -15.56 -5.82 14.53
C ASP A 547 -14.38 -5.87 13.52
N SER A 548 -14.61 -6.20 12.24
CA SER A 548 -13.56 -6.24 11.22
C SER A 548 -13.03 -4.87 10.79
N GLY A 549 -13.72 -3.78 11.18
CA GLY A 549 -13.37 -2.39 10.91
C GLY A 549 -14.39 -1.65 10.04
N ARG A 550 -14.17 -0.35 9.88
CA ARG A 550 -14.89 0.54 8.95
C ARG A 550 -14.33 0.42 7.55
N HIS A 551 -15.21 0.44 6.56
CA HIS A 551 -14.86 0.42 5.13
C HIS A 551 -15.24 1.75 4.47
N GLN A 552 -14.48 2.21 3.49
CA GLN A 552 -14.78 3.39 2.66
C GLN A 552 -14.93 4.72 3.42
N VAL A 553 -14.32 4.82 4.61
CA VAL A 553 -14.36 6.02 5.46
C VAL A 553 -13.10 6.88 5.38
N SER A 554 -12.02 6.35 4.80
CA SER A 554 -10.71 7.00 4.76
C SER A 554 -10.69 8.28 3.92
N GLN A 555 -11.63 8.42 2.98
CA GLN A 555 -11.91 9.66 2.25
C GLN A 555 -12.36 10.83 3.15
N PHE A 556 -12.82 10.54 4.36
CA PHE A 556 -13.17 11.54 5.39
C PHE A 556 -12.02 11.77 6.39
N GLY A 557 -10.87 11.13 6.20
CA GLY A 557 -9.77 11.12 7.17
C GLY A 557 -9.98 10.23 8.39
N ILE A 558 -10.97 9.33 8.34
CA ILE A 558 -11.32 8.39 9.41
C ILE A 558 -10.57 7.07 9.21
N GLY A 559 -9.98 6.52 10.27
CA GLY A 559 -9.28 5.24 10.25
C GLY A 559 -10.22 4.04 10.14
N THR A 560 -9.76 2.95 9.53
CA THR A 560 -10.55 1.72 9.41
C THR A 560 -10.75 1.05 10.77
N SER A 561 -9.78 1.14 11.69
CA SER A 561 -9.81 0.43 12.98
C SER A 561 -10.04 -1.08 12.78
N GLY A 562 -10.76 -1.72 13.70
CA GLY A 562 -11.04 -3.16 13.67
C GLY A 562 -10.20 -3.94 14.68
N ALA A 563 -10.54 -5.22 14.84
CA ALA A 563 -9.71 -6.18 15.54
C ALA A 563 -8.31 -6.21 14.91
N ILE A 564 -7.28 -5.98 15.73
CA ILE A 564 -5.90 -5.84 15.23
C ILE A 564 -5.18 -7.19 15.03
N ASP A 565 -5.54 -8.23 15.80
CA ASP A 565 -5.25 -9.63 15.47
C ASP A 565 -6.52 -10.27 14.90
N LYS A 566 -6.66 -10.17 13.57
CA LYS A 566 -7.84 -10.67 12.86
C LYS A 566 -7.97 -12.19 12.94
N THR A 567 -6.86 -12.92 13.07
CA THR A 567 -6.88 -14.39 13.17
C THR A 567 -7.58 -14.82 14.45
N ALA A 568 -7.18 -14.27 15.61
CA ALA A 568 -7.83 -14.59 16.88
C ALA A 568 -9.31 -14.18 16.91
N PHE A 569 -9.62 -12.99 16.41
CA PHE A 569 -10.98 -12.47 16.29
C PHE A 569 -11.89 -13.39 15.45
N TYR A 570 -11.48 -13.75 14.23
CA TYR A 570 -12.29 -14.62 13.37
C TYR A 570 -12.49 -16.03 13.95
N TRP A 571 -11.48 -16.57 14.65
CA TRP A 571 -11.63 -17.86 15.31
C TRP A 571 -12.60 -17.83 16.49
N ALA A 572 -12.62 -16.75 17.28
CA ALA A 572 -13.57 -16.59 18.38
C ALA A 572 -15.02 -16.68 17.86
N ASN A 573 -15.32 -15.94 16.80
CA ASN A 573 -16.64 -15.98 16.15
C ASN A 573 -16.92 -17.33 15.49
N LYS A 574 -15.97 -17.88 14.72
CA LYS A 574 -16.16 -19.14 13.98
C LYS A 574 -16.45 -20.32 14.91
N LEU A 575 -15.79 -20.40 16.06
CA LEU A 575 -16.04 -21.47 17.04
C LEU A 575 -17.46 -21.41 17.61
N LEU A 576 -17.97 -20.19 17.82
CA LEU A 576 -19.34 -19.91 18.26
C LEU A 576 -20.37 -19.88 17.13
N GLY A 577 -20.00 -20.24 15.89
CA GLY A 577 -20.93 -20.23 14.76
C GLY A 577 -21.49 -18.84 14.40
N ASN A 578 -20.90 -17.78 14.94
CA ASN A 578 -21.24 -16.40 14.67
C ASN A 578 -20.90 -16.01 13.22
N ASN A 579 -21.44 -14.89 12.74
CA ASN A 579 -20.88 -14.24 11.57
C ASN A 579 -19.42 -13.85 11.89
N HIS A 580 -18.53 -14.00 10.91
CA HIS A 580 -17.12 -13.66 11.07
C HIS A 580 -16.90 -12.20 11.52
N ASN A 581 -17.82 -11.28 11.19
CA ASN A 581 -17.77 -9.87 11.56
C ASN A 581 -18.53 -9.53 12.86
N ASP A 582 -19.10 -10.51 13.57
CA ASP A 582 -19.86 -10.21 14.79
C ASP A 582 -18.95 -9.56 15.85
N PRO A 583 -19.42 -8.51 16.55
CA PRO A 583 -18.57 -7.79 17.50
C PRO A 583 -18.03 -8.65 18.62
N CYS A 584 -16.75 -8.44 18.94
CA CYS A 584 -16.04 -9.05 20.06
C CYS A 584 -15.42 -7.97 20.95
N ILE A 585 -15.09 -8.34 22.18
CA ILE A 585 -14.29 -7.49 23.06
C ILE A 585 -12.82 -7.81 22.81
N GLU A 586 -12.04 -6.81 22.39
CA GLU A 586 -10.57 -6.88 22.37
C GLU A 586 -10.03 -6.36 23.71
N ILE A 587 -9.35 -7.22 24.47
CA ILE A 587 -8.84 -6.98 25.82
C ILE A 587 -7.31 -6.96 25.79
N THR A 588 -6.72 -5.80 26.10
CA THR A 588 -5.27 -5.62 26.15
C THR A 588 -4.72 -6.02 27.52
N LEU A 589 -3.63 -6.81 27.55
CA LEU A 589 -2.97 -7.37 28.75
C LEU A 589 -3.79 -8.39 29.58
N GLY A 590 -5.08 -8.55 29.33
CA GLY A 590 -5.98 -9.39 30.12
C GLY A 590 -6.44 -8.71 31.42
N ASN A 591 -6.52 -9.47 32.51
CA ASN A 591 -6.92 -8.99 33.85
C ASN A 591 -8.33 -8.35 33.88
N ALA A 592 -9.27 -8.95 33.15
CA ALA A 592 -10.67 -8.52 33.04
C ALA A 592 -11.62 -9.55 33.67
N GLU A 593 -12.80 -9.10 34.10
CA GLU A 593 -13.82 -9.94 34.74
C GLU A 593 -15.22 -9.53 34.31
N PHE A 594 -16.05 -10.52 33.99
CA PHE A 594 -17.41 -10.35 33.51
C PHE A 594 -18.36 -11.27 34.27
N LYS A 595 -19.56 -10.78 34.60
CA LYS A 595 -20.64 -11.57 35.20
C LYS A 595 -21.67 -11.92 34.13
N CYS A 596 -22.02 -13.20 34.01
CA CYS A 596 -23.07 -13.68 33.11
C CYS A 596 -24.45 -13.27 33.61
N LEU A 597 -25.25 -12.65 32.74
CA LEU A 597 -26.62 -12.19 33.03
C LEU A 597 -27.67 -13.10 32.42
N THR A 598 -27.28 -13.95 31.48
CA THR A 598 -28.09 -15.00 30.87
C THR A 598 -27.26 -16.28 30.72
N ASP A 599 -27.94 -17.39 30.51
CA ASP A 599 -27.31 -18.62 30.02
C ASP A 599 -26.83 -18.41 28.57
N GLY A 600 -25.81 -19.17 28.16
CA GLY A 600 -25.31 -19.12 26.77
C GLY A 600 -23.94 -19.73 26.58
N PHE A 601 -23.25 -19.28 25.52
CA PHE A 601 -21.91 -19.77 25.16
C PHE A 601 -20.96 -18.61 24.89
N VAL A 602 -19.72 -18.77 25.35
CA VAL A 602 -18.63 -17.81 25.12
C VAL A 602 -17.41 -18.48 24.52
N CYS A 603 -16.53 -17.71 23.91
CA CYS A 603 -15.23 -18.18 23.45
C CYS A 603 -14.17 -17.12 23.72
N ILE A 604 -13.01 -17.56 24.22
CA ILE A 604 -11.85 -16.72 24.50
C ILE A 604 -10.70 -17.16 23.59
N THR A 605 -10.14 -16.26 22.78
CA THR A 605 -9.00 -16.52 21.89
C THR A 605 -7.94 -15.43 22.06
N GLY A 606 -6.85 -15.50 21.27
CA GLY A 606 -5.75 -14.54 21.35
C GLY A 606 -4.71 -14.93 22.40
N ALA A 607 -4.06 -13.93 22.98
CA ALA A 607 -2.96 -14.05 23.94
C ALA A 607 -3.23 -15.09 25.04
N GLU A 608 -2.21 -15.85 25.42
CA GLU A 608 -2.33 -16.91 26.43
C GLU A 608 -2.59 -16.31 27.80
N ALA A 609 -3.77 -16.52 28.36
CA ALA A 609 -4.15 -16.07 29.69
C ALA A 609 -4.79 -17.20 30.48
N LYS A 610 -4.52 -17.26 31.79
CA LYS A 610 -5.28 -18.15 32.68
C LYS A 610 -6.72 -17.64 32.74
N CYS A 611 -7.68 -18.46 32.33
CA CYS A 611 -9.10 -18.12 32.32
C CYS A 611 -9.85 -19.00 33.32
N PHE A 612 -10.81 -18.43 34.03
CA PHE A 612 -11.63 -19.13 35.01
C PHE A 612 -13.12 -18.83 34.78
N LEU A 613 -13.96 -19.82 35.04
CA LEU A 613 -15.39 -19.66 35.23
C LEU A 613 -15.67 -19.96 36.71
N ASP A 614 -16.06 -18.93 37.45
CA ASP A 614 -16.04 -18.86 38.91
C ASP A 614 -14.63 -19.16 39.45
N ASP A 615 -14.43 -20.37 39.98
CA ASP A 615 -13.15 -20.87 40.50
C ASP A 615 -12.55 -22.00 39.65
N LYS A 616 -13.24 -22.43 38.58
CA LYS A 616 -12.79 -23.53 37.71
C LYS A 616 -12.00 -22.99 36.53
N SER A 617 -10.79 -23.52 36.32
CA SER A 617 -9.99 -23.19 35.13
C SER A 617 -10.71 -23.64 33.86
N ILE A 618 -10.80 -22.74 32.87
CA ILE A 618 -11.36 -23.01 31.54
C ILE A 618 -10.28 -22.81 30.45
N PRO A 619 -10.34 -23.59 29.36
CA PRO A 619 -9.41 -23.43 28.24
C PRO A 619 -9.79 -22.23 27.36
N GLN A 620 -8.78 -21.65 26.69
CA GLN A 620 -8.98 -20.77 25.54
C GLN A 620 -9.15 -21.59 24.26
N TRP A 621 -9.61 -20.94 23.18
CA TRP A 621 -9.81 -21.55 21.85
C TRP A 621 -10.82 -22.70 21.83
N GLN A 622 -11.78 -22.66 22.75
CA GLN A 622 -12.86 -23.62 22.91
C GLN A 622 -14.17 -22.89 23.23
N VAL A 623 -15.30 -23.44 22.80
CA VAL A 623 -16.62 -22.97 23.21
C VAL A 623 -16.87 -23.33 24.68
N ILE A 624 -17.25 -22.36 25.50
CA ILE A 624 -17.49 -22.55 26.93
C ILE A 624 -18.96 -22.26 27.24
N PRO A 625 -19.74 -23.25 27.73
CA PRO A 625 -21.09 -22.99 28.23
C PRO A 625 -21.01 -22.18 29.53
N VAL A 626 -21.91 -21.21 29.66
CA VAL A 626 -22.02 -20.35 30.85
C VAL A 626 -23.48 -20.27 31.29
N SER A 627 -23.68 -20.16 32.60
CA SER A 627 -24.98 -19.96 33.22
C SER A 627 -25.09 -18.57 33.85
N VAL A 628 -26.32 -18.08 33.98
CA VAL A 628 -26.63 -16.84 34.68
C VAL A 628 -26.01 -16.82 36.08
N GLY A 629 -25.40 -15.68 36.43
CA GLY A 629 -24.76 -15.46 37.71
C GLY A 629 -23.29 -15.88 37.79
N GLN A 630 -22.78 -16.71 36.86
CA GLN A 630 -21.37 -17.11 36.84
C GLN A 630 -20.43 -15.97 36.46
N HIS A 631 -19.17 -16.07 36.88
CA HIS A 631 -18.12 -15.07 36.66
C HIS A 631 -17.02 -15.59 35.73
N ILE A 632 -16.83 -14.95 34.59
CA ILE A 632 -15.68 -15.18 33.70
C ILE A 632 -14.53 -14.29 34.16
N LYS A 633 -13.42 -14.87 34.61
CA LYS A 633 -12.22 -14.17 35.07
C LYS A 633 -11.03 -14.46 34.17
N LEU A 634 -10.39 -13.42 33.65
CA LEU A 634 -9.15 -13.50 32.89
C LEU A 634 -7.99 -13.00 33.74
N GLY A 635 -6.93 -13.80 33.88
CA GLY A 635 -5.66 -13.35 34.43
C GLY A 635 -4.89 -12.45 33.46
N TYR A 636 -3.69 -12.02 33.86
CA TYR A 636 -2.77 -11.37 32.92
C TYR A 636 -2.35 -12.33 31.82
N ALA A 637 -2.20 -11.80 30.61
CA ALA A 637 -1.61 -12.55 29.51
C ALA A 637 -0.16 -12.95 29.89
N LYS A 638 0.21 -14.22 29.66
CA LYS A 638 1.56 -14.74 29.82
C LYS A 638 2.40 -14.55 28.56
N THR A 639 1.85 -14.93 27.40
CA THR A 639 2.41 -14.72 26.06
C THR A 639 1.37 -14.00 25.19
N GLY A 640 1.80 -13.21 24.20
CA GLY A 640 0.90 -12.36 23.42
C GLY A 640 0.38 -11.13 24.19
N LEU A 641 -0.32 -10.20 23.53
CA LEU A 641 -0.77 -8.95 24.15
C LEU A 641 -2.30 -8.80 24.22
N ARG A 642 -3.03 -9.36 23.26
CA ARG A 642 -4.46 -9.10 23.04
C ARG A 642 -5.28 -10.38 23.11
N VAL A 643 -6.31 -10.37 23.96
CA VAL A 643 -7.28 -11.45 24.14
C VAL A 643 -8.60 -11.03 23.53
N TYR A 644 -9.32 -11.93 22.88
CA TYR A 644 -10.66 -11.68 22.36
C TYR A 644 -11.69 -12.49 23.14
N LEU A 645 -12.76 -11.85 23.60
CA LEU A 645 -13.92 -12.49 24.19
C LEU A 645 -15.12 -12.29 23.26
N ALA A 646 -15.72 -13.40 22.84
CA ALA A 646 -16.93 -13.45 22.03
C ALA A 646 -18.06 -14.18 22.77
N VAL A 647 -19.30 -13.83 22.44
CA VAL A 647 -20.53 -14.51 22.90
C VAL A 647 -21.28 -15.05 21.68
N ALA A 648 -21.99 -16.16 21.84
CA ALA A 648 -22.87 -16.65 20.79
C ALA A 648 -23.94 -15.59 20.46
N GLY A 649 -24.13 -15.31 19.16
CA GLY A 649 -24.99 -14.23 18.65
C GLY A 649 -24.29 -12.87 18.52
N GLY A 650 -23.05 -12.74 18.99
CA GLY A 650 -22.29 -11.48 18.93
C GLY A 650 -22.79 -10.41 19.90
N PHE A 651 -21.95 -9.40 20.17
CA PHE A 651 -22.37 -8.23 20.94
C PHE A 651 -23.08 -7.21 20.05
N LEU A 652 -24.06 -6.50 20.61
CA LEU A 652 -24.60 -5.28 20.06
C LEU A 652 -23.92 -4.07 20.72
N SER A 653 -23.49 -3.10 19.91
CA SER A 653 -22.82 -1.87 20.36
C SER A 653 -23.20 -0.71 19.45
N GLU A 654 -22.95 0.52 19.92
CA GLU A 654 -23.07 1.72 19.08
C GLU A 654 -22.17 1.59 17.85
N SER A 655 -22.77 1.82 16.68
CA SER A 655 -22.10 1.80 15.37
C SER A 655 -21.88 3.22 14.90
N ALA A 656 -20.72 3.46 14.29
CA ALA A 656 -20.37 4.71 13.64
C ALA A 656 -19.68 4.40 12.31
N PHE A 657 -20.25 4.90 11.23
CA PHE A 657 -19.85 4.63 9.85
C PHE A 657 -19.90 3.14 9.51
N GLY A 658 -20.99 2.48 9.89
CA GLY A 658 -21.25 1.07 9.54
C GLY A 658 -20.43 0.04 10.32
N SER A 659 -19.73 0.44 11.39
CA SER A 659 -18.91 -0.43 12.22
C SER A 659 -18.95 -0.01 13.69
N VAL A 660 -18.86 -1.00 14.59
CA VAL A 660 -18.77 -0.78 16.04
C VAL A 660 -17.34 -0.62 16.53
N SER A 661 -16.36 -0.74 15.63
CA SER A 661 -14.95 -0.76 15.98
C SER A 661 -14.49 0.51 16.66
N THR A 662 -13.75 0.36 17.75
CA THR A 662 -13.36 1.50 18.58
C THR A 662 -12.02 2.07 18.14
N CYS A 663 -12.01 3.36 17.78
CA CYS A 663 -10.81 4.16 17.55
C CYS A 663 -10.77 5.34 18.53
N ILE A 664 -9.94 5.23 19.56
CA ILE A 664 -9.88 6.19 20.68
C ILE A 664 -9.46 7.58 20.19
N ARG A 665 -8.45 7.65 19.30
CA ARG A 665 -7.95 8.92 18.74
C ARG A 665 -9.04 9.73 18.06
N GLU A 666 -9.97 9.04 17.41
CA GLU A 666 -11.05 9.65 16.62
C GLU A 666 -12.34 9.76 17.43
N GLN A 667 -12.33 9.29 18.70
CA GLN A 667 -13.48 9.27 19.60
C GLN A 667 -14.69 8.51 19.03
N LEU A 668 -14.42 7.44 18.28
CA LEU A 668 -15.43 6.59 17.66
C LEU A 668 -15.47 5.21 18.33
N GLY A 669 -16.68 4.67 18.54
CA GLY A 669 -16.92 3.36 19.14
C GLY A 669 -16.91 3.36 20.68
N THR A 670 -16.77 2.17 21.27
CA THR A 670 -17.01 1.96 22.71
C THR A 670 -15.78 1.39 23.43
N VAL A 671 -15.21 2.19 24.34
CA VAL A 671 -14.26 1.72 25.36
C VAL A 671 -15.04 1.26 26.58
N LEU A 672 -14.88 0.00 26.97
CA LEU A 672 -15.62 -0.58 28.09
C LEU A 672 -15.12 -0.06 29.44
N LYS A 673 -16.07 0.18 30.34
CA LYS A 673 -15.86 0.59 31.73
C LYS A 673 -16.47 -0.42 32.68
N ASN A 674 -16.00 -0.40 33.93
CA ASN A 674 -16.62 -1.19 34.99
C ASN A 674 -18.10 -0.79 35.12
N LYS A 675 -18.96 -1.78 35.34
CA LYS A 675 -20.42 -1.72 35.43
C LYS A 675 -21.16 -1.57 34.11
N ASP A 676 -20.47 -1.53 32.97
CA ASP A 676 -21.15 -1.58 31.67
C ASP A 676 -21.95 -2.89 31.54
N ILE A 677 -23.11 -2.80 30.88
CA ILE A 677 -23.96 -3.95 30.55
C ILE A 677 -23.89 -4.18 29.06
N LEU A 678 -23.47 -5.37 28.67
CA LEU A 678 -23.31 -5.80 27.29
C LEU A 678 -24.54 -6.59 26.86
N VAL A 679 -24.99 -6.37 25.64
CA VAL A 679 -26.26 -6.89 25.11
C VAL A 679 -26.05 -7.64 23.79
N THR A 680 -27.01 -8.49 23.42
CA THR A 680 -27.13 -9.15 22.12
C THR A 680 -28.56 -9.04 21.58
N THR A 681 -28.76 -9.19 20.27
CA THR A 681 -30.07 -9.25 19.59
C THR A 681 -30.54 -10.69 19.33
N THR A 682 -29.64 -11.67 19.41
CA THR A 682 -29.93 -13.11 19.22
C THR A 682 -29.52 -13.88 20.48
N PRO A 683 -30.23 -13.69 21.61
CA PRO A 683 -29.92 -14.43 22.83
C PRO A 683 -30.07 -15.93 22.59
N THR A 684 -29.08 -16.70 23.04
CA THR A 684 -29.24 -18.16 23.15
C THR A 684 -30.16 -18.43 24.34
N THR A 685 -31.28 -19.11 24.11
CA THR A 685 -32.37 -19.24 25.10
C THR A 685 -32.35 -20.55 25.88
N ASN A 686 -31.46 -21.51 25.57
CA ASN A 686 -31.28 -22.70 26.39
C ASN A 686 -29.97 -23.46 26.13
N CYS A 687 -29.22 -23.77 27.19
CA CYS A 687 -28.07 -24.67 27.16
C CYS A 687 -28.48 -26.16 27.03
N ASP A 688 -29.77 -26.46 27.19
CA ASP A 688 -30.31 -27.83 27.29
C ASP A 688 -31.05 -28.32 26.02
N ASN A 689 -31.37 -27.44 25.07
CA ASN A 689 -32.01 -27.85 23.82
C ASN A 689 -30.97 -28.52 22.90
N ALA A 690 -31.17 -29.82 22.63
CA ALA A 690 -30.28 -30.65 21.83
C ALA A 690 -29.99 -30.09 20.42
N SER A 691 -30.83 -29.21 19.87
CA SER A 691 -30.63 -28.51 18.59
C SER A 691 -29.56 -27.41 18.68
N ASP A 692 -29.55 -26.58 19.72
CA ASP A 692 -28.59 -25.47 19.91
C ASP A 692 -27.23 -26.02 20.37
N VAL A 693 -27.27 -27.04 21.23
CA VAL A 693 -26.09 -27.79 21.68
C VAL A 693 -25.47 -28.62 20.53
N GLY A 694 -26.27 -29.01 19.53
CA GLY A 694 -25.81 -29.72 18.34
C GLY A 694 -24.99 -28.84 17.39
N MET A 695 -25.26 -27.52 17.36
CA MET A 695 -24.44 -26.59 16.58
C MET A 695 -23.04 -26.45 17.18
N TYR A 696 -22.88 -26.37 18.49
CA TYR A 696 -21.56 -26.15 19.11
C TYR A 696 -20.79 -27.42 19.48
N LYS A 697 -21.25 -28.58 19.01
CA LYS A 697 -20.57 -29.87 19.13
C LYS A 697 -20.13 -30.40 17.75
N VAL A 698 -19.05 -31.17 17.74
CA VAL A 698 -18.66 -32.05 16.61
C VAL A 698 -18.73 -33.48 17.14
N GLY A 699 -19.79 -34.21 16.77
CA GLY A 699 -20.14 -35.47 17.43
C GLY A 699 -20.54 -35.24 18.89
N LYS A 700 -19.87 -35.91 19.84
CA LYS A 700 -20.10 -35.72 21.28
C LYS A 700 -19.27 -34.59 21.91
N ASN A 701 -18.29 -34.03 21.19
CA ASN A 701 -17.29 -33.11 21.73
C ASN A 701 -17.64 -31.65 21.49
N ILE A 702 -17.32 -30.78 22.45
CA ILE A 702 -17.46 -29.31 22.31
C ILE A 702 -16.49 -28.79 21.25
N ARG A 703 -16.94 -27.87 20.39
CA ARG A 703 -16.11 -27.21 19.37
C ARG A 703 -14.90 -26.53 20.02
N SER A 704 -13.72 -26.87 19.50
CA SER A 704 -12.43 -26.32 19.91
C SER A 704 -11.50 -26.27 18.71
N LEU A 705 -10.53 -25.36 18.75
CA LEU A 705 -9.43 -25.36 17.82
C LEU A 705 -8.40 -26.38 18.30
N SER A 706 -7.97 -27.29 17.42
CA SER A 706 -6.86 -28.20 17.72
C SER A 706 -5.62 -27.40 18.15
N PHE A 707 -4.93 -27.85 19.20
CA PHE A 707 -3.75 -27.18 19.73
C PHE A 707 -2.67 -26.92 18.67
N LYS A 708 -2.60 -27.74 17.61
CA LYS A 708 -1.66 -27.57 16.49
C LYS A 708 -1.93 -26.32 15.65
N HIS A 709 -3.15 -25.80 15.68
CA HIS A 709 -3.58 -24.61 14.94
C HIS A 709 -3.71 -23.38 15.84
N VAL A 710 -3.56 -23.53 17.15
CA VAL A 710 -3.51 -22.39 18.08
C VAL A 710 -2.21 -21.61 17.82
N PRO A 711 -2.27 -20.31 17.53
CA PRO A 711 -1.07 -19.50 17.28
C PRO A 711 -0.12 -19.49 18.47
N HIS A 712 1.18 -19.63 18.21
CA HIS A 712 2.23 -19.45 19.21
C HIS A 712 2.78 -18.02 19.14
N TYR A 713 2.61 -17.24 20.22
CA TYR A 713 3.06 -15.85 20.29
C TYR A 713 4.49 -15.76 20.83
N LEU A 714 5.45 -15.68 19.91
CA LEU A 714 6.88 -15.67 20.21
C LEU A 714 7.36 -14.27 20.64
N GLN A 715 8.41 -14.24 21.47
CA GLN A 715 9.13 -13.01 21.87
C GLN A 715 10.19 -12.57 20.84
N GLN A 716 10.42 -13.39 19.82
CA GLN A 716 11.28 -13.10 18.69
C GLN A 716 10.48 -13.34 17.41
N LEU A 717 10.32 -12.30 16.60
CA LEU A 717 9.56 -12.35 15.35
C LEU A 717 10.48 -12.07 14.17
N GLU A 718 10.38 -12.91 13.13
CA GLU A 718 10.87 -12.58 11.79
C GLU A 718 9.66 -12.18 10.94
N LEU A 719 9.64 -10.92 10.50
CA LEU A 719 8.54 -10.34 9.73
C LEU A 719 8.93 -10.15 8.28
N LYS A 720 8.11 -10.68 7.38
CA LYS A 720 8.30 -10.54 5.94
C LYS A 720 7.83 -9.18 5.44
N VAL A 721 8.64 -8.51 4.63
CA VAL A 721 8.39 -7.17 4.10
C VAL A 721 8.40 -7.19 2.58
N VAL A 722 7.33 -6.74 1.94
CA VAL A 722 7.38 -6.37 0.51
C VAL A 722 7.93 -4.96 0.43
N THR A 723 9.05 -4.79 -0.26
CA THR A 723 9.74 -3.50 -0.40
C THR A 723 8.95 -2.55 -1.29
N SER A 724 8.84 -1.28 -0.88
CA SER A 724 8.14 -0.24 -1.65
C SER A 724 9.09 0.58 -2.52
N SER A 725 8.56 1.34 -3.48
CA SER A 725 9.33 2.28 -4.32
C SER A 725 10.19 3.27 -3.51
N HIS A 726 9.65 3.83 -2.43
CA HIS A 726 10.40 4.76 -1.56
C HIS A 726 11.65 4.12 -0.93
N ALA A 727 11.75 2.79 -0.87
CA ALA A 727 12.98 2.12 -0.44
C ALA A 727 14.15 2.43 -1.38
N PHE A 728 13.89 2.57 -2.68
CA PHE A 728 14.91 2.96 -3.66
C PHE A 728 15.37 4.41 -3.46
N GLU A 729 14.45 5.32 -3.12
CA GLU A 729 14.78 6.72 -2.83
C GLU A 729 15.57 6.86 -1.53
N LEU A 730 15.16 6.13 -0.48
CA LEU A 730 15.89 6.03 0.78
C LEU A 730 17.31 5.48 0.59
N GLU A 731 17.45 4.40 -0.18
CA GLU A 731 18.75 3.80 -0.50
C GLU A 731 19.61 4.71 -1.39
N ALA A 732 18.99 5.53 -2.26
CA ALA A 732 19.70 6.52 -3.06
C ALA A 732 20.25 7.68 -2.22
N GLU A 733 19.54 8.09 -1.15
CA GLU A 733 20.02 9.09 -0.19
C GLU A 733 21.09 8.51 0.76
N ASN A 734 20.91 7.26 1.19
CA ASN A 734 21.79 6.54 2.10
C ASN A 734 21.98 5.09 1.62
N SER A 735 23.11 4.82 0.95
CA SER A 735 23.41 3.56 0.25
C SER A 735 23.66 2.34 1.14
N LYS A 736 23.38 2.43 2.44
CA LYS A 736 23.43 1.31 3.37
C LYS A 736 22.13 1.17 4.15
N LEU A 737 21.14 2.04 3.93
CA LEU A 737 19.94 2.14 4.76
C LEU A 737 19.17 0.83 4.77
N LEU A 738 18.98 0.19 3.62
CA LEU A 738 18.25 -1.08 3.55
C LEU A 738 19.05 -2.24 4.09
N ALA A 739 20.36 -2.32 3.78
CA ALA A 739 21.24 -3.33 4.35
C ALA A 739 21.23 -3.26 5.89
N ASN A 740 21.28 -2.04 6.44
CA ASN A 740 21.21 -1.79 7.87
C ASN A 740 19.82 -2.13 8.43
N PHE A 741 18.73 -1.73 7.77
CA PHE A 741 17.38 -2.05 8.22
C PHE A 741 17.12 -3.57 8.28
N PHE A 742 17.49 -4.32 7.23
CA PHE A 742 17.28 -5.77 7.19
C PHE A 742 18.30 -6.54 8.05
N GLY A 743 19.49 -5.99 8.28
CA GLY A 743 20.50 -6.57 9.16
C GLY A 743 20.28 -6.30 10.66
N THR A 744 19.47 -5.29 11.00
CA THR A 744 19.24 -4.87 12.39
C THR A 744 18.17 -5.70 13.08
N THR A 745 18.42 -6.07 14.33
CA THR A 745 17.38 -6.54 15.24
C THR A 745 16.82 -5.35 16.02
N PHE A 746 15.51 -5.19 15.98
CA PHE A 746 14.80 -4.13 16.68
C PHE A 746 14.06 -4.66 17.91
N GLN A 747 13.81 -3.80 18.88
CA GLN A 747 12.93 -4.02 20.01
C GLN A 747 11.67 -3.18 19.88
N VAL A 748 10.52 -3.76 20.23
CA VAL A 748 9.27 -3.02 20.36
C VAL A 748 9.33 -2.07 21.56
N SER A 749 9.09 -0.78 21.33
CA SER A 749 9.03 0.26 22.36
C SER A 749 7.75 0.19 23.20
N ALA A 750 7.83 0.65 24.45
CA ALA A 750 6.69 0.85 25.34
C ALA A 750 5.69 1.90 24.83
N ASP A 751 6.10 2.81 23.93
CA ASP A 751 5.22 3.81 23.30
C ASP A 751 4.36 3.24 22.16
N SER A 752 4.35 1.92 21.98
CA SER A 752 3.57 1.25 20.92
C SER A 752 2.09 1.10 21.29
N ASP A 753 1.22 1.29 20.31
CA ASP A 753 -0.23 1.25 20.51
C ASP A 753 -0.96 0.67 19.28
N ARG A 754 -2.29 0.85 19.21
CA ARG A 754 -3.10 0.41 18.05
C ARG A 754 -2.88 1.29 16.81
N MET A 755 -2.28 2.48 16.95
CA MET A 755 -1.97 3.37 15.82
C MET A 755 -0.68 2.92 15.13
N GLY A 756 0.35 2.57 15.90
CA GLY A 756 1.59 2.05 15.35
C GLY A 756 2.48 1.37 16.37
N VAL A 757 3.26 0.38 15.90
CA VAL A 757 4.32 -0.24 16.69
C VAL A 757 5.63 0.49 16.41
N ARG A 758 6.19 1.09 17.46
CA ARG A 758 7.42 1.88 17.40
C ARG A 758 8.60 0.99 17.73
N LEU A 759 9.65 1.05 16.91
CA LEU A 759 10.81 0.18 17.03
C LEU A 759 12.06 0.97 17.40
N GLN A 760 12.91 0.36 18.22
CA GLN A 760 14.24 0.86 18.57
C GLN A 760 15.28 -0.19 18.20
N PRO A 761 16.41 0.16 17.58
CA PRO A 761 17.47 -0.82 17.34
C PRO A 761 18.02 -1.33 18.68
N ILE A 762 18.41 -2.60 18.70
CA ILE A 762 19.07 -3.20 19.86
C ILE A 762 20.57 -3.16 19.61
N ASP A 763 21.31 -2.60 20.56
CA ASP A 763 22.77 -2.75 20.59
C ASP A 763 23.07 -4.24 20.85
N SER A 764 23.64 -4.95 19.88
CA SER A 764 24.08 -6.32 20.12
C SER A 764 25.29 -6.30 21.05
N ASP A 765 25.22 -7.01 22.18
CA ASP A 765 26.36 -7.26 23.08
C ASP A 765 27.48 -8.14 22.43
N GLU A 766 27.45 -8.37 21.12
CA GLU A 766 28.50 -9.14 20.43
C GLU A 766 29.74 -8.26 20.16
N PRO A 767 30.97 -8.73 20.49
CA PRO A 767 32.17 -7.88 20.51
C PRO A 767 32.68 -7.37 19.15
N ASN A 768 32.01 -7.67 18.03
CA ASN A 768 32.54 -7.44 16.67
C ASN A 768 31.52 -6.89 15.65
N ASN A 769 30.30 -6.49 16.05
CA ASN A 769 29.44 -5.69 15.19
C ASN A 769 29.54 -4.22 15.64
N ASP A 770 29.99 -3.37 14.72
CA ASP A 770 30.04 -1.92 14.91
C ASP A 770 28.74 -1.42 15.53
N LYS A 771 28.84 -0.64 16.61
CA LYS A 771 27.71 0.02 17.28
C LYS A 771 26.83 0.70 16.23
N LEU A 772 25.67 0.13 15.95
CA LEU A 772 24.74 0.73 15.01
C LEU A 772 24.06 1.91 15.71
N ASN A 773 24.73 3.06 15.68
CA ASN A 773 24.15 4.31 16.16
C ASN A 773 22.86 4.58 15.36
N ASN A 774 21.81 5.09 16.02
CA ASN A 774 20.56 5.58 15.40
C ASN A 774 20.76 6.50 14.16
N ASN A 775 21.98 6.98 13.91
CA ASN A 775 22.36 7.72 12.72
C ASN A 775 22.25 6.93 11.40
N GLU A 776 22.36 5.61 11.42
CA GLU A 776 22.49 4.82 10.18
C GLU A 776 21.19 4.67 9.37
N LEU A 777 20.04 4.91 10.01
CA LEU A 777 18.72 4.91 9.37
C LEU A 777 18.17 6.33 9.16
N LYS A 778 18.94 7.38 9.50
CA LYS A 778 18.50 8.76 9.30
C LYS A 778 18.43 9.10 7.82
N HIS A 779 17.47 9.94 7.49
CA HIS A 779 17.27 10.49 6.15
C HIS A 779 16.60 11.86 6.26
N THR A 780 16.63 12.61 5.17
CA THR A 780 15.96 13.90 5.02
C THR A 780 14.78 13.84 4.06
N LEU A 781 14.61 12.71 3.35
CA LEU A 781 13.47 12.48 2.46
C LEU A 781 12.12 12.73 3.17
N SER A 782 11.31 13.60 2.56
CA SER A 782 9.91 13.82 2.90
C SER A 782 9.10 13.64 1.63
N ILE A 783 7.99 12.91 1.71
CA ILE A 783 7.11 12.69 0.56
C ILE A 783 5.86 13.55 0.67
N SER A 784 5.20 13.78 -0.46
CA SER A 784 3.83 14.31 -0.48
C SER A 784 2.96 13.43 0.42
N PRO A 785 2.03 14.00 1.24
CA PRO A 785 1.12 13.19 2.03
C PRO A 785 0.44 12.15 1.14
N GLU A 786 0.52 10.89 1.53
CA GLU A 786 0.04 9.76 0.76
C GLU A 786 -0.73 8.80 1.68
N GLY A 787 -1.63 8.00 1.07
CA GLY A 787 -2.31 6.91 1.74
C GLY A 787 -1.36 6.02 2.56
N ILE A 788 -1.78 5.67 3.77
CA ILE A 788 -1.06 4.75 4.63
C ILE A 788 -1.80 3.42 4.71
N GLN A 789 -1.16 2.37 4.22
CA GLN A 789 -1.68 1.01 4.36
C GLN A 789 -1.40 0.40 5.74
N LEU A 790 -2.28 -0.51 6.17
CA LEU A 790 -2.02 -1.42 7.29
C LEU A 790 -0.72 -2.19 7.07
N GLY A 791 0.16 -2.19 8.07
CA GLY A 791 1.46 -2.86 8.01
C GLY A 791 2.55 -2.06 7.29
N ALA A 792 2.28 -0.85 6.80
CA ALA A 792 3.31 0.00 6.21
C ALA A 792 4.39 0.35 7.25
N ILE A 793 5.65 0.26 6.87
CA ILE A 793 6.81 0.55 7.72
C ILE A 793 7.35 1.92 7.35
N GLN A 794 7.01 2.93 8.15
CA GLN A 794 7.52 4.29 7.98
C GLN A 794 8.86 4.45 8.68
N ILE A 795 9.77 5.18 8.05
CA ILE A 795 11.00 5.65 8.68
C ILE A 795 10.84 7.14 8.98
N THR A 796 11.01 7.50 10.25
CA THR A 796 11.03 8.91 10.65
C THR A 796 12.40 9.52 10.32
N PRO A 797 12.50 10.86 10.17
CA PRO A 797 13.80 11.51 9.92
C PRO A 797 14.87 11.21 10.98
N GLY A 798 14.44 10.89 12.22
CA GLY A 798 15.32 10.46 13.30
C GLY A 798 15.88 9.04 13.15
N GLY A 799 15.50 8.29 12.12
CA GLY A 799 15.89 6.91 11.86
C GLY A 799 15.06 5.86 12.59
N MET A 800 13.98 6.26 13.26
CA MET A 800 13.14 5.34 14.05
C MET A 800 12.02 4.75 13.17
N PRO A 801 11.92 3.41 13.04
CA PRO A 801 10.82 2.77 12.31
C PRO A 801 9.52 2.77 13.11
N ILE A 802 8.40 2.99 12.40
CA ILE A 802 7.04 2.86 12.94
C ILE A 802 6.23 2.00 11.97
N ILE A 803 5.67 0.90 12.46
CA ILE A 803 4.80 0.02 11.69
C ILE A 803 3.35 0.44 11.93
N MET A 804 2.63 0.78 10.87
CA MET A 804 1.29 1.37 10.94
C MET A 804 0.23 0.29 11.16
N MET A 805 -0.60 0.46 12.19
CA MET A 805 -1.53 -0.58 12.67
C MET A 805 -3.01 -0.23 12.41
N ALA A 806 -3.95 -0.90 13.08
CA ALA A 806 -5.39 -0.80 12.82
C ALA A 806 -5.94 0.64 12.97
N ASP A 807 -5.45 1.39 13.96
CA ASP A 807 -5.85 2.78 14.23
C ASP A 807 -4.86 3.79 13.62
N ARG A 808 -4.11 3.42 12.57
CA ARG A 808 -3.20 4.33 11.84
C ARG A 808 -3.93 5.58 11.33
N GLN A 809 -3.18 6.65 11.09
CA GLN A 809 -3.71 7.79 10.32
C GLN A 809 -3.94 7.37 8.88
N THR A 810 -4.89 8.00 8.18
CA THR A 810 -5.19 7.67 6.78
C THR A 810 -4.10 8.14 5.82
N LEU A 811 -3.43 9.25 6.14
CA LEU A 811 -2.40 9.89 5.33
C LEU A 811 -1.16 10.20 6.16
N GLY A 812 0.00 10.21 5.50
CA GLY A 812 1.25 10.69 6.11
C GLY A 812 2.35 10.97 5.08
N GLY A 813 3.32 11.78 5.50
CA GLY A 813 4.41 12.29 4.65
C GLY A 813 5.78 11.64 4.90
N TYR A 814 5.84 10.55 5.67
CA TYR A 814 7.09 9.80 5.87
C TYR A 814 7.26 8.73 4.80
N PRO A 815 8.50 8.55 4.29
CA PRO A 815 8.80 7.48 3.35
C PRO A 815 8.61 6.12 4.01
N LYS A 816 8.34 5.13 3.17
CA LYS A 816 8.01 3.76 3.59
C LYS A 816 9.09 2.82 3.06
N ILE A 817 9.65 1.95 3.90
CA ILE A 817 10.59 0.92 3.39
C ILE A 817 9.80 -0.19 2.68
N GLY A 818 8.60 -0.50 3.18
CA GLY A 818 7.77 -1.54 2.64
C GLY A 818 6.55 -1.81 3.51
N THR A 819 5.88 -2.91 3.23
CA THR A 819 4.62 -3.29 3.90
C THR A 819 4.68 -4.75 4.36
N LEU A 820 4.18 -4.99 5.58
CA LEU A 820 3.99 -6.33 6.12
C LEU A 820 2.79 -7.04 5.49
N SER A 821 2.85 -8.37 5.40
CA SER A 821 1.67 -9.18 5.11
C SER A 821 0.64 -9.10 6.25
N HIS A 822 -0.62 -9.45 5.96
CA HIS A 822 -1.66 -9.57 7.00
C HIS A 822 -1.26 -10.54 8.12
N GLU A 823 -0.58 -11.63 7.79
CA GLU A 823 -0.04 -12.56 8.79
C GLU A 823 1.02 -11.89 9.67
N GLY A 824 1.91 -11.09 9.07
CA GLY A 824 2.91 -10.30 9.80
C GLY A 824 2.27 -9.30 10.76
N VAL A 825 1.21 -8.61 10.31
CA VAL A 825 0.42 -7.69 11.14
C VAL A 825 -0.24 -8.42 12.31
N ASN A 826 -0.85 -9.59 12.09
CA ASN A 826 -1.49 -10.38 13.16
C ASN A 826 -0.46 -10.87 14.20
N LYS A 827 0.75 -11.28 13.77
CA LYS A 827 1.84 -11.62 14.69
C LYS A 827 2.28 -10.40 15.51
N LEU A 828 2.47 -9.27 14.83
CA LEU A 828 2.88 -8.02 15.46
C LEU A 828 1.83 -7.47 16.44
N ALA A 829 0.54 -7.70 16.16
CA ALA A 829 -0.56 -7.39 17.06
C ALA A 829 -0.48 -8.13 18.41
N GLN A 830 0.40 -9.12 18.56
CA GLN A 830 0.61 -9.85 19.81
C GLN A 830 1.99 -9.55 20.43
N ALA A 831 2.81 -8.74 19.77
CA ALA A 831 4.10 -8.29 20.29
C ALA A 831 3.93 -7.34 21.47
N ARG A 832 4.77 -7.50 22.49
CA ARG A 832 4.81 -6.66 23.69
C ARG A 832 5.99 -5.69 23.61
N PRO A 833 6.00 -4.62 24.41
CA PRO A 833 7.24 -3.91 24.70
C PRO A 833 8.34 -4.90 25.09
N GLY A 834 9.50 -4.80 24.46
CA GLY A 834 10.61 -5.75 24.64
C GLY A 834 10.71 -6.89 23.62
N THR A 835 9.65 -7.17 22.84
CA THR A 835 9.68 -8.19 21.78
C THR A 835 10.71 -7.81 20.72
N HIS A 836 11.52 -8.79 20.29
CA HIS A 836 12.55 -8.61 19.29
C HIS A 836 12.00 -8.87 17.89
N ILE A 837 12.29 -7.98 16.94
CA ILE A 837 11.82 -8.02 15.56
C ILE A 837 13.03 -8.02 14.64
N ARG A 838 13.07 -8.99 13.71
CA ARG A 838 13.92 -8.94 12.53
C ARG A 838 13.05 -8.88 11.29
N PHE A 839 13.54 -8.21 10.26
CA PHE A 839 12.85 -8.12 8.99
C PHE A 839 13.52 -8.99 7.95
N LYS A 840 12.70 -9.54 7.05
CA LYS A 840 13.17 -10.26 5.88
C LYS A 840 12.40 -9.76 4.67
N ALA A 841 13.11 -9.29 3.65
CA ALA A 841 12.43 -8.91 2.43
C ALA A 841 11.81 -10.13 1.73
N THR A 842 10.70 -9.91 1.02
CA THR A 842 9.92 -10.97 0.37
C THR A 842 9.27 -10.47 -0.92
N SER A 843 8.79 -11.40 -1.74
CA SER A 843 8.01 -11.07 -2.95
C SER A 843 6.53 -10.91 -2.63
N ILE A 844 5.80 -10.23 -3.52
CA ILE A 844 4.35 -10.05 -3.40
C ILE A 844 3.67 -11.41 -3.43
N SER A 845 4.10 -12.33 -4.30
CA SER A 845 3.52 -13.68 -4.43
C SER A 845 3.73 -14.59 -3.22
N ALA A 846 4.67 -14.25 -2.34
CA ALA A 846 4.99 -15.05 -1.15
C ALA A 846 4.20 -14.64 0.09
N GLN A 847 3.42 -13.54 -0.02
CA GLN A 847 2.43 -13.08 0.96
C GLN A 847 1.06 -13.63 0.60
#